data_AF-A0A815EKM0-F1
#
_entry.id   AF-A0A815EKM0-F1
#
_cell.length_a   1.000
_cell.length_b   1.000
_cell.length_c   1.000
_cell.angle_alpha   90.00
_cell.angle_beta   90.00
_cell.angle_gamma   90.00
#
_symmetry.space_group_name_H-M   'P 1'
#
loop_
_entity.id
_entity.type
_entity.pdbx_description
1 polymer ?
#
loop_
_entity_poly.entity_id
_entity_poly.type
_entity_poly.pdbx_seq_one_letter_code
_entity_poly.pdbx_strand_id
1 'polypeptide(L)'
;MLVYSLYFIFLLVVESITSQHVRIQHMDVDTHHDVVVDTQTPHFSWQLAQEYDSNGYLIKDIKQIAYRIVVTKAIDNEIVWNSGYVSSSSSTHIFYKGVPLISDTRYAVTIKYYTTQHQSQWYTDHFRTALFSLTDWAGQWIGSNNINMNQLRTVVTMKSTRIQSATVFISGIGYYQLYIEGQQIDKTRRLDVGWTTYQQRTLYSSYDLTQIFNTTNHIGIGFMLGQGWYNRQQWIIGPGARPDLSEQYGSPRVLMQLNIVYIDGTNQSIVTDSSWLGREGEHRYDSVYMGTTMDLRAVRSCWSCANFIDPYSLWINASVLPSPVNFTAGGQLSLQTMDPIRIGPDALHIATSGNKGNVDGVQGGSLTDGGVLKPISQDSVNGQVFDLGQNFAGWCKLSSLNAPKSTIIQLRYAELRYSRGQNGIDFAGLYYENLANIAVMDTVILNGTGNETFEPLFTYHGFRYLLVNGYDNINKDNIECYNAHSETTLIGNFSSSSDVLNQIQHNILWSQLSNSMSIPTDCPQRNERRGWLGDAGLSIDETLFNFDYVNFYLNFLTMISDNQLPDGSVSDTVPFTVGFSPADPNWGTAYVTITWYLYEHIGDISIIEKYYSGIQAWIDCLSNQHQKTGLAKMYFYWGDWATVDRTANTSLTSSYAYLRDVHTFIDMSHLLNHTENVQKYTQLYQELANEFHNVFYNTHLNVYVDGSQAMNILALALPDVVPVSLRTNVLNSLINNIVTTGHFTGGIVTVAPLYPLLSIEGHHDLALKLAQSISYPSYGYMFHNDIQNATTTWELWNTLPQGATASLNHHMFNSIGAWFYRYLAGIELNGLHTITIYPRMSYNADLLNYVKAEVVTIKGSIRVEWSRTSVNAVNLSIVIPTNMDAIVTFDSLIKNGQCVKLMCDDEIIWMRGEMNDEMKLLRDVNGVNDLSENKLRGTMSVRVASGEYTFVAYWK
;
A
#
# COMPACT_ATOMS: atom_id res chain seq x y z
N MET A 1 53.13 -47.80 -28.62
CA MET A 1 51.95 -48.58 -28.17
C MET A 1 51.79 -48.29 -26.68
N LEU A 2 50.76 -47.69 -26.12
CA LEU A 2 49.42 -47.25 -26.53
C LEU A 2 49.08 -46.08 -25.57
N VAL A 3 48.93 -44.85 -26.07
CA VAL A 3 47.69 -44.03 -26.00
C VAL A 3 46.70 -44.44 -24.90
N TYR A 4 46.51 -43.58 -23.90
CA TYR A 4 45.19 -43.32 -23.28
C TYR A 4 45.08 -41.85 -22.90
N SER A 5 44.21 -41.16 -23.64
CA SER A 5 43.80 -39.77 -23.45
C SER A 5 42.90 -39.66 -22.22
N LEU A 6 43.20 -38.70 -21.33
CA LEU A 6 42.27 -38.22 -20.31
C LEU A 6 41.26 -37.28 -20.97
N TYR A 7 40.02 -37.75 -21.11
CA TYR A 7 38.86 -36.89 -21.34
C TYR A 7 38.45 -36.26 -20.00
N PHE A 8 38.74 -34.97 -19.81
CA PHE A 8 38.02 -34.14 -18.85
C PHE A 8 36.63 -33.86 -19.46
N ILE A 9 35.61 -34.55 -18.98
CA ILE A 9 34.23 -34.17 -19.22
C ILE A 9 33.95 -33.00 -18.26
N PHE A 10 33.94 -31.78 -18.79
CA PHE A 10 33.25 -30.66 -18.17
C PHE A 10 31.76 -31.02 -18.14
N LEU A 11 31.27 -31.46 -16.98
CA LEU A 11 29.84 -31.45 -16.70
C LEU A 11 29.45 -29.97 -16.61
N LEU A 12 28.87 -29.46 -17.69
CA LEU A 12 27.97 -28.31 -17.65
C LEU A 12 26.88 -28.66 -16.64
N VAL A 13 26.98 -28.11 -15.43
CA VAL A 13 25.83 -27.99 -14.55
C VAL A 13 24.91 -27.00 -15.26
N VAL A 14 23.98 -27.52 -16.04
CA VAL A 14 22.83 -26.75 -16.49
C VAL A 14 22.03 -26.52 -15.21
N GLU A 15 22.22 -25.37 -14.56
CA GLU A 15 21.33 -24.95 -13.48
C GLU A 15 19.90 -24.99 -14.03
N SER A 16 19.06 -25.78 -13.39
CA SER A 16 17.70 -26.01 -13.85
C SER A 16 16.87 -24.76 -13.63
N ILE A 17 16.43 -24.12 -14.72
CA ILE A 17 15.58 -22.92 -14.70
C ILE A 17 14.17 -23.31 -14.20
N THR A 18 13.77 -22.82 -13.04
CA THR A 18 12.39 -22.91 -12.50
C THR A 18 11.66 -21.58 -12.69
N SER A 19 10.32 -21.57 -12.63
CA SER A 19 9.64 -20.28 -12.40
C SER A 19 9.95 -19.79 -10.98
N GLN A 20 9.97 -18.48 -10.83
CA GLN A 20 10.07 -17.78 -9.54
C GLN A 20 8.86 -16.85 -9.41
N HIS A 21 8.48 -16.48 -8.19
CA HIS A 21 7.45 -15.47 -7.91
C HIS A 21 6.15 -15.72 -8.66
N VAL A 22 5.56 -16.89 -8.41
CA VAL A 22 4.25 -17.25 -8.97
C VAL A 22 3.17 -16.51 -8.19
N ARG A 23 2.24 -15.88 -8.91
CA ARG A 23 1.08 -15.24 -8.31
C ARG A 23 -0.22 -15.89 -8.74
N ILE A 24 -1.12 -16.02 -7.77
CA ILE A 24 -2.49 -16.51 -7.97
C ILE A 24 -3.42 -15.42 -7.45
N GLN A 25 -4.24 -14.85 -8.33
CA GLN A 25 -5.12 -13.73 -7.97
C GLN A 25 -4.36 -12.61 -7.24
N HIS A 26 -3.24 -12.17 -7.83
CA HIS A 26 -2.33 -11.14 -7.32
C HIS A 26 -1.53 -11.48 -6.05
N MET A 27 -1.86 -12.55 -5.32
CA MET A 27 -1.11 -13.01 -4.13
C MET A 27 0.14 -13.79 -4.54
N ASP A 28 1.29 -13.45 -3.94
CA ASP A 28 2.56 -14.14 -4.13
C ASP A 28 2.63 -15.40 -3.26
N VAL A 29 2.75 -16.56 -3.92
CA VAL A 29 2.81 -17.87 -3.23
C VAL A 29 4.14 -18.07 -2.49
N ASP A 30 5.20 -17.35 -2.88
CA ASP A 30 6.51 -17.46 -2.26
C ASP A 30 6.51 -16.85 -0.85
N THR A 31 5.68 -15.82 -0.62
CA THR A 31 5.48 -15.20 0.70
C THR A 31 4.23 -15.69 1.42
N HIS A 32 3.24 -16.25 0.71
CA HIS A 32 1.98 -16.75 1.28
C HIS A 32 1.78 -18.25 0.99
N HIS A 33 2.06 -19.10 1.98
CA HIS A 33 1.98 -20.56 1.81
C HIS A 33 0.54 -21.14 1.76
N ASP A 34 -0.48 -20.32 2.03
CA ASP A 34 -1.87 -20.75 2.17
C ASP A 34 -2.82 -19.83 1.38
N VAL A 35 -2.53 -19.68 0.08
CA VAL A 35 -3.32 -18.84 -0.82
C VAL A 35 -4.74 -19.38 -0.95
N VAL A 36 -5.72 -18.52 -0.62
CA VAL A 36 -7.14 -18.80 -0.79
C VAL A 36 -7.75 -17.81 -1.77
N VAL A 37 -8.44 -18.31 -2.80
CA VAL A 37 -9.04 -17.48 -3.86
C VAL A 37 -10.56 -17.48 -3.79
N ASP A 38 -11.16 -16.30 -3.87
CA ASP A 38 -12.62 -16.10 -3.87
C ASP A 38 -13.16 -15.87 -5.29
N THR A 39 -12.76 -16.74 -6.22
CA THR A 39 -13.25 -16.74 -7.60
C THR A 39 -13.23 -18.15 -8.18
N GLN A 40 -14.19 -18.42 -9.06
CA GLN A 40 -14.26 -19.68 -9.81
C GLN A 40 -13.34 -19.70 -11.03
N THR A 41 -12.79 -18.55 -11.42
CA THR A 41 -11.95 -18.36 -12.61
C THR A 41 -10.73 -17.50 -12.27
N PRO A 42 -9.81 -18.00 -11.41
CA PRO A 42 -8.61 -17.25 -11.04
C PRO A 42 -7.70 -17.01 -12.24
N HIS A 43 -6.77 -16.07 -12.11
CA HIS A 43 -5.66 -15.91 -13.06
C HIS A 43 -4.31 -16.22 -12.42
N PHE A 44 -3.37 -16.59 -13.27
CA PHE A 44 -2.01 -16.97 -12.90
C PHE A 44 -0.99 -16.05 -13.55
N SER A 45 0.04 -15.70 -12.80
CA SER A 45 1.20 -14.94 -13.27
C SER A 45 2.49 -15.59 -12.77
N TRP A 46 3.58 -15.44 -13.51
CA TRP A 46 4.89 -15.93 -13.10
C TRP A 46 6.00 -15.02 -13.64
N GLN A 47 7.05 -14.87 -12.83
CA GLN A 47 8.29 -14.27 -13.31
C GLN A 47 9.11 -15.32 -14.04
N LEU A 48 9.72 -14.90 -15.15
CA LEU A 48 10.75 -15.70 -15.81
C LEU A 48 12.05 -15.51 -15.03
N ALA A 49 12.75 -16.61 -14.79
CA ALA A 49 14.03 -16.55 -14.11
C ALA A 49 15.05 -15.75 -14.95
N GLN A 50 15.95 -15.07 -14.25
CA GLN A 50 17.15 -14.53 -14.87
C GLN A 50 18.09 -15.69 -15.22
N GLU A 51 18.75 -15.59 -16.38
CA GLU A 51 19.69 -16.59 -16.85
C GLU A 51 21.08 -15.97 -16.93
N TYR A 52 22.10 -16.73 -16.56
CA TYR A 52 23.49 -16.26 -16.53
C TYR A 52 24.37 -17.11 -17.44
N ASP A 53 25.35 -16.47 -18.08
CA ASP A 53 26.37 -17.17 -18.85
C ASP A 53 27.41 -17.86 -17.94
N SER A 54 28.37 -18.58 -18.52
CA SER A 54 29.42 -19.29 -17.77
C SER A 54 30.34 -18.38 -16.94
N ASN A 55 30.30 -17.06 -17.17
CA ASN A 55 31.09 -16.07 -16.45
C ASN A 55 30.26 -15.35 -15.38
N GLY A 56 28.97 -15.67 -15.26
CA GLY A 56 28.05 -15.04 -14.31
C GLY A 56 27.41 -13.74 -14.80
N TYR A 57 27.48 -13.43 -16.10
CA TYR A 57 26.79 -12.27 -16.68
C TYR A 57 25.37 -12.62 -17.11
N LEU A 58 24.43 -11.71 -16.90
CA LEU A 58 23.04 -11.90 -17.28
C LEU A 58 22.91 -12.01 -18.82
N ILE A 59 22.25 -13.07 -19.28
CA ILE A 59 21.97 -13.27 -20.70
C ILE A 59 20.87 -12.30 -21.14
N LYS A 60 21.16 -11.55 -22.20
CA LYS A 60 20.27 -10.51 -22.74
C LYS A 60 19.27 -11.08 -23.76
N ASP A 61 18.18 -10.35 -23.98
CA ASP A 61 17.14 -10.62 -25.00
C ASP A 61 16.49 -12.01 -24.89
N ILE A 62 16.14 -12.41 -23.66
CA ILE A 62 15.39 -13.63 -23.40
C ILE A 62 13.90 -13.30 -23.39
N LYS A 63 13.15 -13.95 -24.28
CA LYS A 63 11.71 -13.75 -24.42
C LYS A 63 10.96 -15.07 -24.26
N GLN A 64 9.80 -15.01 -23.60
CA GLN A 64 8.89 -16.14 -23.58
C GLN A 64 8.27 -16.29 -24.97
N ILE A 65 8.23 -17.53 -25.47
CA ILE A 65 7.59 -17.86 -26.74
C ILE A 65 6.33 -18.73 -26.54
N ALA A 66 6.25 -19.46 -25.43
CA ALA A 66 5.10 -20.28 -25.10
C ALA A 66 5.03 -20.63 -23.61
N TYR A 67 3.86 -21.15 -23.20
CA TYR A 67 3.66 -21.73 -21.87
C TYR A 67 2.70 -22.93 -21.90
N ARG A 68 2.64 -23.65 -20.78
CA ARG A 68 1.64 -24.65 -20.47
C ARG A 68 1.30 -24.62 -18.97
N ILE A 69 0.00 -24.60 -18.67
CA ILE A 69 -0.55 -24.66 -17.32
C ILE A 69 -1.43 -25.90 -17.21
N VAL A 70 -1.32 -26.61 -16.09
CA VAL A 70 -2.20 -27.72 -15.71
C VAL A 70 -2.72 -27.45 -14.30
N VAL A 71 -4.04 -27.51 -14.11
CA VAL A 71 -4.68 -27.39 -12.79
C VAL A 71 -5.36 -28.71 -12.47
N THR A 72 -5.08 -29.24 -11.28
CA THR A 72 -5.64 -30.51 -10.80
C THR A 72 -6.28 -30.35 -9.43
N LYS A 73 -7.31 -31.15 -9.12
CA LYS A 73 -7.81 -31.28 -7.75
C LYS A 73 -6.83 -32.08 -6.91
N ALA A 74 -6.45 -31.57 -5.74
CA ALA A 74 -5.43 -32.21 -4.91
C ALA A 74 -5.87 -33.55 -4.29
N ILE A 75 -7.18 -33.82 -4.19
CA ILE A 75 -7.72 -35.01 -3.52
C ILE A 75 -7.59 -36.29 -4.37
N ASP A 76 -7.77 -36.18 -5.68
CA ASP A 76 -7.82 -37.30 -6.63
C ASP A 76 -6.94 -37.11 -7.88
N ASN A 77 -6.25 -35.96 -7.98
CA ASN A 77 -5.46 -35.52 -9.13
C ASN A 77 -6.29 -35.39 -10.42
N GLU A 78 -7.60 -35.16 -10.33
CA GLU A 78 -8.45 -34.87 -11.49
C GLU A 78 -7.97 -33.58 -12.17
N ILE A 79 -7.64 -33.66 -13.47
CA ILE A 79 -7.29 -32.48 -14.29
C ILE A 79 -8.57 -31.69 -14.57
N VAL A 80 -8.69 -30.52 -13.95
CA VAL A 80 -9.82 -29.58 -14.18
C VAL A 80 -9.51 -28.57 -15.29
N TRP A 81 -8.22 -28.35 -15.57
CA TRP A 81 -7.77 -27.54 -16.69
C TRP A 81 -6.38 -27.96 -17.19
N ASN A 82 -6.19 -27.90 -18.51
CA ASN A 82 -4.90 -28.01 -19.15
C ASN A 82 -4.91 -27.07 -20.35
N SER A 83 -4.06 -26.05 -20.34
CA SER A 83 -4.00 -25.06 -21.42
C SER A 83 -3.50 -25.64 -22.75
N GLY A 84 -2.87 -26.81 -22.71
CA GLY A 84 -2.03 -27.29 -23.81
C GLY A 84 -0.80 -26.40 -24.00
N TYR A 85 -0.12 -26.58 -25.12
CA TYR A 85 0.96 -25.67 -25.54
C TYR A 85 0.33 -24.39 -26.10
N VAL A 86 0.55 -23.26 -25.45
CA VAL A 86 0.04 -21.95 -25.88
C VAL A 86 1.21 -21.12 -26.38
N SER A 87 1.24 -20.82 -27.68
CA SER A 87 2.22 -19.91 -28.28
C SER A 87 1.90 -18.47 -27.90
N SER A 88 2.58 -17.94 -26.89
CA SER A 88 2.35 -16.60 -26.34
C SER A 88 3.54 -16.13 -25.51
N SER A 89 3.86 -14.84 -25.63
CA SER A 89 4.82 -14.16 -24.76
C SER A 89 4.24 -13.71 -23.42
N SER A 90 2.93 -13.83 -23.20
CA SER A 90 2.29 -13.41 -21.95
C SER A 90 2.62 -14.35 -20.80
N SER A 91 3.08 -13.78 -19.69
CA SER A 91 3.39 -14.49 -18.43
C SER A 91 2.59 -13.98 -17.23
N THR A 92 1.66 -13.07 -17.46
CA THR A 92 0.91 -12.35 -16.42
C THR A 92 -0.56 -12.35 -16.74
N HIS A 93 -1.39 -12.46 -15.70
CA HIS A 93 -2.86 -12.41 -15.77
C HIS A 93 -3.45 -13.44 -16.74
N ILE A 94 -2.91 -14.66 -16.72
CA ILE A 94 -3.39 -15.77 -17.53
C ILE A 94 -4.62 -16.39 -16.87
N PHE A 95 -5.80 -15.98 -17.35
CA PHE A 95 -7.09 -16.46 -16.82
C PHE A 95 -7.29 -17.96 -17.01
N TYR A 96 -7.77 -18.60 -15.95
CA TYR A 96 -8.22 -19.98 -15.94
C TYR A 96 -9.39 -20.17 -16.92
N LYS A 97 -9.31 -21.22 -17.75
CA LYS A 97 -10.32 -21.57 -18.77
C LYS A 97 -10.87 -22.98 -18.63
N GLY A 98 -10.70 -23.59 -17.46
CA GLY A 98 -11.24 -24.92 -17.16
C GLY A 98 -12.69 -24.87 -16.71
N VAL A 99 -13.16 -25.99 -16.15
CA VAL A 99 -14.48 -26.05 -15.51
C VAL A 99 -14.53 -25.14 -14.27
N PRO A 100 -15.64 -24.43 -13.99
CA PRO A 100 -15.74 -23.55 -12.83
C PRO A 100 -15.29 -24.26 -11.55
N LEU A 101 -14.37 -23.62 -10.81
CA LEU A 101 -13.90 -24.18 -9.55
C LEU A 101 -15.04 -24.21 -8.53
N ILE A 102 -15.04 -25.21 -7.66
CA ILE A 102 -16.01 -25.37 -6.57
C ILE A 102 -15.42 -24.93 -5.23
N SER A 103 -16.26 -24.59 -4.27
CA SER A 103 -15.84 -24.11 -2.95
C SER A 103 -15.04 -25.12 -2.14
N ASP A 104 -14.24 -24.61 -1.20
CA ASP A 104 -13.48 -25.37 -0.22
C ASP A 104 -12.63 -26.51 -0.81
N THR A 105 -12.03 -26.26 -1.97
CA THR A 105 -11.29 -27.29 -2.70
C THR A 105 -9.86 -26.85 -2.92
N ARG A 106 -8.91 -27.71 -2.56
CA ARG A 106 -7.48 -27.50 -2.83
C ARG A 106 -7.16 -27.97 -4.24
N TYR A 107 -6.52 -27.08 -5.00
CA TYR A 107 -6.02 -27.35 -6.35
C TYR A 107 -4.50 -27.25 -6.37
N ALA A 108 -3.87 -28.01 -7.25
CA ALA A 108 -2.48 -27.81 -7.62
C ALA A 108 -2.42 -27.17 -9.00
N VAL A 109 -1.66 -26.07 -9.14
CA VAL A 109 -1.34 -25.42 -10.41
C VAL A 109 0.10 -25.76 -10.79
N THR A 110 0.29 -26.26 -12.01
CA THR A 110 1.61 -26.66 -12.52
C THR A 110 1.91 -25.91 -13.80
N ILE A 111 3.01 -25.18 -13.82
CA ILE A 111 3.39 -24.23 -14.86
C ILE A 111 4.71 -24.67 -15.51
N LYS A 112 4.77 -24.54 -16.83
CA LYS A 112 6.01 -24.65 -17.62
C LYS A 112 6.01 -23.59 -18.71
N TYR A 113 7.14 -22.93 -18.92
CA TYR A 113 7.33 -21.94 -19.97
C TYR A 113 8.50 -22.30 -20.89
N TYR A 114 8.52 -21.67 -22.06
CA TYR A 114 9.52 -21.85 -23.10
C TYR A 114 10.02 -20.47 -23.49
N THR A 115 11.33 -20.29 -23.51
CA THR A 115 12.02 -19.07 -23.92
C THR A 115 12.67 -19.26 -25.29
N THR A 116 13.26 -18.19 -25.82
CA THR A 116 14.08 -18.21 -27.02
C THR A 116 15.32 -19.10 -26.89
N GLN A 117 15.76 -19.39 -25.67
CA GLN A 117 16.99 -20.17 -25.39
C GLN A 117 16.69 -21.54 -24.79
N HIS A 118 15.75 -21.63 -23.85
CA HIS A 118 15.55 -22.81 -23.02
C HIS A 118 14.07 -23.11 -22.74
N GLN A 119 13.82 -24.30 -22.18
CA GLN A 119 12.54 -24.65 -21.58
C GLN A 119 12.70 -24.68 -20.05
N SER A 120 11.72 -24.17 -19.32
CA SER A 120 11.72 -24.26 -17.86
C SER A 120 11.48 -25.70 -17.39
N GLN A 121 11.85 -25.99 -16.16
CA GLN A 121 11.27 -27.11 -15.43
C GLN A 121 9.78 -26.86 -15.15
N TRP A 122 9.06 -27.94 -14.83
CA TRP A 122 7.74 -27.80 -14.24
C TRP A 122 7.87 -27.26 -12.83
N TYR A 123 7.07 -26.26 -12.51
CA TYR A 123 6.89 -25.75 -11.17
C TYR A 123 5.45 -26.01 -10.74
N THR A 124 5.25 -26.47 -9.50
CA THR A 124 3.94 -26.79 -8.96
C THR A 124 3.74 -26.04 -7.65
N ASP A 125 2.61 -25.35 -7.56
CA ASP A 125 2.11 -24.79 -6.30
C ASP A 125 0.63 -25.13 -6.09
N HIS A 126 0.06 -24.71 -4.97
CA HIS A 126 -1.28 -25.02 -4.56
C HIS A 126 -2.03 -23.75 -4.16
N PHE A 127 -3.34 -23.81 -4.33
CA PHE A 127 -4.26 -22.83 -3.76
C PHE A 127 -5.54 -23.53 -3.32
N ARG A 128 -6.29 -22.90 -2.43
CA ARG A 128 -7.64 -23.37 -2.05
C ARG A 128 -8.67 -22.35 -2.51
N THR A 129 -9.86 -22.83 -2.85
CA THR A 129 -11.01 -21.95 -3.11
C THR A 129 -11.75 -21.61 -1.83
N ALA A 130 -12.24 -20.38 -1.77
CA ALA A 130 -13.06 -19.89 -0.68
C ALA A 130 -14.47 -20.52 -0.69
N LEU A 131 -15.32 -20.07 0.23
CA LEU A 131 -16.77 -20.37 0.22
C LEU A 131 -17.47 -19.31 -0.64
N PHE A 132 -17.98 -19.69 -1.80
CA PHE A 132 -18.45 -18.75 -2.82
C PHE A 132 -19.88 -18.26 -2.55
N SER A 133 -20.65 -19.03 -1.80
CA SER A 133 -22.06 -18.74 -1.55
C SER A 133 -22.44 -18.95 -0.09
N LEU A 134 -23.54 -18.32 0.32
CA LEU A 134 -24.10 -18.50 1.67
C LEU A 134 -24.55 -19.94 1.92
N THR A 135 -24.92 -20.67 0.88
CA THR A 135 -25.30 -22.08 1.01
C THR A 135 -24.12 -22.99 1.31
N ASP A 136 -22.88 -22.51 1.13
CA ASP A 136 -21.67 -23.24 1.50
C ASP A 136 -21.34 -23.11 3.01
N TRP A 137 -22.04 -22.20 3.71
CA TRP A 137 -21.95 -22.02 5.16
C TRP A 137 -23.05 -22.79 5.89
N ALA A 138 -22.66 -23.54 6.93
CA ALA A 138 -23.57 -24.21 7.85
C ALA A 138 -23.56 -23.59 9.26
N GLY A 139 -22.63 -22.68 9.54
CA GLY A 139 -22.53 -21.99 10.83
C GLY A 139 -23.54 -20.87 11.02
N GLN A 140 -23.70 -20.48 12.29
CA GLN A 140 -24.54 -19.37 12.72
C GLN A 140 -23.66 -18.28 13.34
N TRP A 141 -24.07 -17.03 13.17
CA TRP A 141 -23.48 -15.92 13.90
C TRP A 141 -23.84 -16.05 15.39
N ILE A 142 -22.82 -16.09 16.25
CA ILE A 142 -23.00 -16.23 17.70
C ILE A 142 -22.28 -15.13 18.48
N GLY A 143 -22.82 -14.77 19.62
CA GLY A 143 -22.27 -13.76 20.53
C GLY A 143 -23.23 -13.46 21.68
N SER A 144 -23.18 -12.24 22.22
CA SER A 144 -24.14 -11.79 23.25
C SER A 144 -24.38 -10.29 23.19
N ASN A 145 -25.64 -9.89 23.38
CA ASN A 145 -26.02 -8.50 23.62
C ASN A 145 -26.16 -8.18 25.12
N ASN A 146 -26.09 -9.18 26.00
CA ASN A 146 -26.38 -9.02 27.44
C ASN A 146 -25.12 -8.85 28.29
N ILE A 147 -23.99 -9.39 27.83
CA ILE A 147 -22.69 -9.34 28.51
C ILE A 147 -21.60 -9.03 27.48
N ASN A 148 -20.42 -8.60 27.93
CA ASN A 148 -19.25 -8.49 27.05
C ASN A 148 -18.63 -9.87 26.80
N MET A 149 -19.32 -10.68 25.97
CA MET A 149 -18.89 -12.05 25.63
C MET A 149 -17.68 -12.04 24.70
N ASN A 150 -16.52 -11.78 25.29
CA ASN A 150 -15.23 -11.67 24.60
C ASN A 150 -14.43 -12.98 24.61
N GLN A 151 -14.89 -14.03 25.30
CA GLN A 151 -14.32 -15.39 25.23
C GLN A 151 -15.44 -16.37 24.92
N LEU A 152 -15.30 -17.12 23.82
CA LEU A 152 -16.21 -18.20 23.42
C LEU A 152 -15.43 -19.48 23.22
N ARG A 153 -15.95 -20.62 23.65
CA ARG A 153 -15.32 -21.93 23.49
C ARG A 153 -16.30 -23.05 23.18
N THR A 154 -15.78 -24.11 22.60
CA THR A 154 -16.44 -25.42 22.50
C THR A 154 -15.41 -26.54 22.65
N VAL A 155 -15.89 -27.75 22.92
CA VAL A 155 -15.08 -28.97 22.88
C VAL A 155 -15.75 -29.93 21.91
N VAL A 156 -14.97 -30.41 20.94
CA VAL A 156 -15.44 -31.27 19.87
C VAL A 156 -14.74 -32.62 19.89
N THR A 157 -15.41 -33.61 19.32
CA THR A 157 -14.80 -34.91 19.01
C THR A 157 -14.69 -35.04 17.51
N MET A 158 -13.47 -35.18 17.00
CA MET A 158 -13.18 -35.50 15.62
C MET A 158 -13.48 -36.98 15.35
N LYS A 159 -13.96 -37.29 14.14
CA LYS A 159 -14.22 -38.69 13.73
C LYS A 159 -12.94 -39.54 13.67
N SER A 160 -11.79 -38.92 13.39
CA SER A 160 -10.49 -39.57 13.28
C SER A 160 -9.36 -38.57 13.59
N THR A 161 -8.18 -39.06 13.95
CA THR A 161 -6.95 -38.24 14.06
C THR A 161 -6.14 -38.22 12.76
N ARG A 162 -6.53 -39.02 11.76
CA ARG A 162 -5.87 -39.10 10.45
C ARG A 162 -6.49 -38.12 9.48
N ILE A 163 -6.03 -36.87 9.53
CA ILE A 163 -6.55 -35.76 8.72
C ILE A 163 -5.75 -35.63 7.43
N GLN A 164 -6.46 -35.45 6.32
CA GLN A 164 -5.88 -35.08 5.02
C GLN A 164 -5.82 -33.56 4.87
N SER A 165 -6.88 -32.85 5.25
CA SER A 165 -6.88 -31.39 5.34
C SER A 165 -7.86 -30.90 6.40
N ALA A 166 -7.52 -29.81 7.09
CA ALA A 166 -8.41 -29.10 7.99
C ALA A 166 -8.32 -27.59 7.72
N THR A 167 -9.38 -26.98 7.22
CA THR A 167 -9.41 -25.55 6.89
C THR A 167 -10.54 -24.89 7.65
N VAL A 168 -10.24 -23.80 8.35
CA VAL A 168 -11.25 -22.97 8.99
C VAL A 168 -11.53 -21.75 8.14
N PHE A 169 -12.81 -21.43 7.98
CA PHE A 169 -13.30 -20.14 7.51
C PHE A 169 -13.95 -19.42 8.67
N ILE A 170 -13.57 -18.17 8.92
CA ILE A 170 -13.98 -17.44 10.12
C ILE A 170 -14.17 -15.95 9.82
N SER A 171 -15.26 -15.41 10.33
CA SER A 171 -15.51 -13.97 10.40
C SER A 171 -15.86 -13.61 11.83
N GLY A 172 -14.91 -13.04 12.55
CA GLY A 172 -15.18 -12.38 13.83
C GLY A 172 -15.27 -10.88 13.61
N ILE A 173 -16.49 -10.34 13.62
CA ILE A 173 -16.73 -8.92 13.38
C ILE A 173 -16.68 -8.15 14.71
N GLY A 174 -16.05 -6.99 14.65
CA GLY A 174 -15.40 -6.37 15.81
C GLY A 174 -13.91 -6.56 15.61
N TYR A 175 -13.34 -7.56 16.28
CA TYR A 175 -12.11 -8.26 15.89
C TYR A 175 -12.13 -9.66 16.52
N TYR A 176 -11.25 -10.58 16.08
CA TYR A 176 -11.08 -11.86 16.76
C TYR A 176 -9.63 -12.33 16.89
N GLN A 177 -9.44 -13.31 17.77
CA GLN A 177 -8.25 -14.17 17.87
C GLN A 177 -8.70 -15.62 18.03
N LEU A 178 -8.19 -16.52 17.19
CA LEU A 178 -8.53 -17.95 17.19
C LEU A 178 -7.56 -18.71 18.12
N TYR A 179 -8.10 -19.63 18.91
CA TYR A 179 -7.33 -20.51 19.80
C TYR A 179 -7.71 -21.97 19.61
N ILE A 180 -6.72 -22.85 19.59
CA ILE A 180 -6.89 -24.32 19.58
C ILE A 180 -5.99 -24.89 20.68
N GLU A 181 -6.57 -25.65 21.61
CA GLU A 181 -5.84 -26.20 22.76
C GLU A 181 -4.97 -25.16 23.49
N GLY A 182 -5.53 -23.97 23.71
CA GLY A 182 -4.84 -22.89 24.42
C GLY A 182 -3.79 -22.15 23.59
N GLN A 183 -3.48 -22.62 22.39
CA GLN A 183 -2.55 -21.97 21.46
C GLN A 183 -3.30 -21.00 20.56
N GLN A 184 -2.88 -19.74 20.56
CA GLN A 184 -3.34 -18.75 19.59
C GLN A 184 -2.84 -19.12 18.20
N ILE A 185 -3.74 -19.19 17.23
CA ILE A 185 -3.46 -19.46 15.83
C ILE A 185 -2.99 -18.17 15.18
N ASP A 186 -1.80 -18.24 14.57
CA ASP A 186 -1.12 -17.11 13.95
C ASP A 186 -1.02 -15.88 14.87
N LYS A 187 -0.06 -15.93 15.80
CA LYS A 187 0.20 -14.87 16.77
C LYS A 187 0.69 -13.56 16.16
N THR A 188 0.92 -13.47 14.85
CA THR A 188 1.37 -12.24 14.22
C THR A 188 0.18 -11.49 13.61
N ARG A 189 -0.85 -12.23 13.18
CA ARG A 189 -2.12 -11.71 12.66
C ARG A 189 -2.94 -11.05 13.77
N ARG A 190 -3.38 -9.82 13.52
CA ARG A 190 -4.05 -8.93 14.49
C ARG A 190 -5.17 -8.16 13.82
N LEU A 191 -6.05 -7.58 14.63
CA LEU A 191 -7.10 -6.66 14.19
C LEU A 191 -7.88 -7.15 12.96
N ASP A 192 -8.31 -8.42 13.04
CA ASP A 192 -8.90 -9.14 11.93
C ASP A 192 -10.38 -9.44 12.22
N VAL A 193 -11.29 -9.43 11.25
CA VAL A 193 -11.12 -9.06 9.84
C VAL A 193 -11.08 -7.53 9.62
N GLY A 194 -10.63 -7.10 8.44
CA GLY A 194 -10.54 -5.70 8.05
C GLY A 194 -11.88 -4.95 8.04
N TRP A 195 -11.80 -3.63 8.20
CA TRP A 195 -12.98 -2.77 8.31
C TRP A 195 -13.64 -2.53 6.94
N THR A 196 -14.95 -2.75 6.90
CA THR A 196 -15.82 -2.58 5.73
C THR A 196 -17.14 -1.92 6.11
N THR A 197 -17.94 -1.51 5.12
CA THR A 197 -19.37 -1.24 5.35
C THR A 197 -20.08 -2.58 5.53
N TYR A 198 -20.13 -3.10 6.77
CA TYR A 198 -20.52 -4.49 7.07
C TYR A 198 -21.84 -4.96 6.44
N GLN A 199 -22.81 -4.05 6.27
CA GLN A 199 -24.10 -4.35 5.63
C GLN A 199 -23.96 -4.64 4.13
N GLN A 200 -23.03 -3.98 3.44
CA GLN A 200 -22.74 -4.17 2.01
C GLN A 200 -21.73 -5.29 1.79
N ARG A 201 -20.70 -5.35 2.64
CA ARG A 201 -19.69 -6.39 2.59
C ARG A 201 -19.19 -6.68 3.98
N THR A 202 -19.22 -7.94 4.38
CA THR A 202 -18.50 -8.43 5.56
C THR A 202 -17.43 -9.39 5.09
N LEU A 203 -16.21 -9.23 5.60
CA LEU A 203 -15.10 -10.09 5.24
C LEU A 203 -15.04 -11.34 6.12
N TYR A 204 -14.50 -12.43 5.60
CA TYR A 204 -14.06 -13.58 6.37
C TYR A 204 -12.64 -13.97 5.99
N SER A 205 -11.99 -14.75 6.84
CA SER A 205 -10.62 -15.22 6.68
C SER A 205 -10.55 -16.73 6.67
N SER A 206 -9.44 -17.26 6.19
CA SER A 206 -9.15 -18.68 6.20
C SER A 206 -7.82 -19.00 6.86
N TYR A 207 -7.71 -20.22 7.41
CA TYR A 207 -6.46 -20.81 7.88
C TYR A 207 -6.42 -22.30 7.57
N ASP A 208 -5.29 -22.81 7.08
CA ASP A 208 -4.94 -24.22 7.06
C ASP A 208 -4.44 -24.65 8.44
N LEU A 209 -5.26 -25.47 9.10
CA LEU A 209 -5.02 -26.02 10.43
C LEU A 209 -4.61 -27.50 10.38
N THR A 210 -4.33 -28.04 9.19
CA THR A 210 -4.05 -29.47 8.98
C THR A 210 -2.97 -30.00 9.92
N GLN A 211 -1.89 -29.22 10.14
CA GLN A 211 -0.77 -29.62 10.98
C GLN A 211 -1.04 -29.53 12.50
N ILE A 212 -2.07 -28.80 12.92
CA ILE A 212 -2.41 -28.61 14.33
C ILE A 212 -3.11 -29.85 14.91
N PHE A 213 -3.85 -30.59 14.08
CA PHE A 213 -4.71 -31.67 14.51
C PHE A 213 -4.07 -33.05 14.29
N ASN A 214 -3.05 -33.42 15.08
CA ASN A 214 -2.27 -34.66 14.83
C ASN A 214 -2.23 -35.69 15.99
N THR A 215 -2.69 -35.35 17.20
CA THR A 215 -2.42 -36.16 18.41
C THR A 215 -3.64 -36.63 19.17
N THR A 216 -4.75 -35.89 19.15
CA THR A 216 -5.98 -36.21 19.89
C THR A 216 -7.21 -35.98 19.00
N ASN A 217 -8.25 -36.78 19.19
CA ASN A 217 -9.54 -36.55 18.56
C ASN A 217 -10.48 -35.70 19.43
N HIS A 218 -10.11 -35.41 20.67
CA HIS A 218 -10.86 -34.52 21.56
C HIS A 218 -10.14 -33.18 21.65
N ILE A 219 -10.77 -32.13 21.12
CA ILE A 219 -10.14 -30.83 20.94
C ILE A 219 -11.05 -29.70 21.43
N GLY A 220 -10.46 -28.75 22.14
CA GLY A 220 -11.04 -27.47 22.50
C GLY A 220 -10.66 -26.40 21.47
N ILE A 221 -11.68 -25.63 21.10
CA ILE A 221 -11.57 -24.49 20.18
C ILE A 221 -12.13 -23.27 20.92
N GLY A 222 -11.48 -22.14 20.77
CA GLY A 222 -11.97 -20.89 21.34
C GLY A 222 -11.70 -19.67 20.48
N PHE A 223 -12.48 -18.62 20.73
CA PHE A 223 -12.30 -17.29 20.15
C PHE A 223 -12.23 -16.26 21.24
N MET A 224 -11.33 -15.30 21.06
CA MET A 224 -11.43 -14.04 21.77
C MET A 224 -12.02 -12.99 20.84
N LEU A 225 -13.02 -12.22 21.27
CA LEU A 225 -13.65 -11.17 20.46
C LEU A 225 -13.34 -9.77 21.02
N GLY A 226 -13.06 -8.84 20.12
CA GLY A 226 -12.91 -7.42 20.40
C GLY A 226 -14.08 -6.61 19.85
N GLN A 227 -14.27 -5.40 20.38
CA GLN A 227 -15.27 -4.45 19.93
C GLN A 227 -14.98 -3.93 18.52
N GLY A 228 -13.70 -3.65 18.25
CA GLY A 228 -13.18 -3.16 16.97
C GLY A 228 -14.03 -2.04 16.36
N TRP A 229 -14.16 -2.04 15.03
CA TRP A 229 -14.99 -1.08 14.30
C TRP A 229 -16.48 -1.44 14.28
N TYR A 230 -16.87 -2.62 14.75
CA TYR A 230 -18.28 -3.05 14.74
C TYR A 230 -19.09 -2.48 15.91
N ASN A 231 -18.46 -2.04 16.99
CA ASN A 231 -19.16 -1.48 18.15
C ASN A 231 -19.53 0.01 17.97
N ARG A 232 -20.56 0.46 18.71
CA ARG A 232 -21.16 1.80 18.71
C ARG A 232 -20.27 2.94 19.22
N GLN A 233 -19.05 2.66 19.68
CA GLN A 233 -18.14 3.70 20.20
C GLN A 233 -17.28 4.36 19.11
N GLN A 234 -17.77 4.39 17.86
CA GLN A 234 -17.13 5.18 16.82
C GLN A 234 -17.36 6.66 17.12
N TRP A 235 -16.31 7.37 17.49
CA TRP A 235 -16.36 8.82 17.60
C TRP A 235 -16.48 9.37 16.18
N ILE A 236 -17.69 9.79 15.82
CA ILE A 236 -17.92 10.47 14.55
C ILE A 236 -17.87 11.98 14.83
N ILE A 237 -16.72 12.58 14.55
CA ILE A 237 -16.48 14.01 14.67
C ILE A 237 -15.92 14.50 13.33
N GLY A 238 -16.40 15.66 12.87
CA GLY A 238 -15.97 16.29 11.62
C GLY A 238 -17.14 16.79 10.77
N PRO A 239 -16.87 17.65 9.77
CA PRO A 239 -17.88 18.05 8.80
C PRO A 239 -18.47 16.84 8.08
N GLY A 240 -19.79 16.81 7.91
CA GLY A 240 -20.47 15.67 7.29
C GLY A 240 -20.53 14.41 8.16
N ALA A 241 -20.24 14.49 9.46
CA ALA A 241 -20.43 13.40 10.42
C ALA A 241 -21.79 12.68 10.25
N ARG A 242 -21.76 11.35 10.16
CA ARG A 242 -22.95 10.47 10.05
C ARG A 242 -23.13 9.55 11.26
N PRO A 243 -23.47 10.07 12.46
CA PRO A 243 -23.75 9.24 13.65
C PRO A 243 -24.78 8.14 13.36
N ASP A 244 -25.76 8.45 12.51
CA ASP A 244 -26.81 7.55 12.06
C ASP A 244 -26.28 6.27 11.44
N LEU A 245 -25.11 6.29 10.80
CA LEU A 245 -24.49 5.13 10.16
C LEU A 245 -23.58 4.33 11.11
N SER A 246 -23.10 4.92 12.22
CA SER A 246 -22.26 4.21 13.21
C SER A 246 -23.01 3.43 14.28
N GLU A 247 -24.21 3.86 14.66
CA GLU A 247 -24.94 3.27 15.79
C GLU A 247 -25.58 1.91 15.45
N GLN A 248 -25.53 1.48 14.18
CA GLN A 248 -26.38 0.41 13.63
C GLN A 248 -25.81 -1.02 13.75
N TYR A 249 -24.52 -1.21 14.04
CA TYR A 249 -23.88 -2.54 13.93
C TYR A 249 -24.20 -3.48 15.12
N GLY A 250 -23.76 -3.13 16.33
CA GLY A 250 -24.11 -3.84 17.57
C GLY A 250 -22.93 -4.54 18.23
N SER A 251 -23.20 -5.60 19.01
CA SER A 251 -22.16 -6.32 19.76
C SER A 251 -21.33 -7.25 18.87
N PRO A 252 -20.03 -7.47 19.20
CA PRO A 252 -19.15 -8.41 18.51
C PRO A 252 -19.75 -9.80 18.40
N ARG A 253 -19.45 -10.47 17.29
CA ARG A 253 -19.99 -11.79 16.98
C ARG A 253 -19.10 -12.53 16.01
N VAL A 254 -19.23 -13.85 16.00
CA VAL A 254 -18.40 -14.73 15.17
C VAL A 254 -19.27 -15.71 14.38
N LEU A 255 -18.88 -15.91 13.12
CA LEU A 255 -19.29 -17.01 12.27
C LEU A 255 -18.04 -17.82 11.95
N MET A 256 -18.04 -19.12 12.25
CA MET A 256 -16.93 -20.01 11.93
C MET A 256 -17.43 -21.35 11.40
N GLN A 257 -16.70 -21.88 10.42
CA GLN A 257 -16.83 -23.23 9.91
C GLN A 257 -15.44 -23.83 9.69
N LEU A 258 -15.13 -24.92 10.40
CA LEU A 258 -13.94 -25.73 10.22
C LEU A 258 -14.32 -26.99 9.46
N ASN A 259 -13.82 -27.12 8.24
CA ASN A 259 -14.03 -28.27 7.37
C ASN A 259 -12.82 -29.21 7.44
N ILE A 260 -13.08 -30.47 7.79
CA ILE A 260 -12.08 -31.52 7.96
C ILE A 260 -12.36 -32.63 6.95
N VAL A 261 -11.34 -32.98 6.18
CA VAL A 261 -11.30 -34.15 5.29
C VAL A 261 -10.33 -35.17 5.90
N TYR A 262 -10.79 -36.39 6.10
CA TYR A 262 -9.98 -37.49 6.65
C TYR A 262 -9.33 -38.32 5.54
N ILE A 263 -8.25 -39.02 5.89
CA ILE A 263 -7.52 -39.88 4.93
C ILE A 263 -8.40 -41.00 4.33
N ASP A 264 -9.49 -41.38 5.01
CA ASP A 264 -10.46 -42.37 4.52
C ASP A 264 -11.52 -41.77 3.57
N GLY A 265 -11.42 -40.47 3.24
CA GLY A 265 -12.33 -39.76 2.37
C GLY A 265 -13.63 -39.29 3.04
N THR A 266 -13.82 -39.54 4.34
CA THR A 266 -14.96 -39.00 5.09
C THR A 266 -14.70 -37.56 5.51
N ASN A 267 -15.79 -36.78 5.68
CA ASN A 267 -15.70 -35.36 6.05
C ASN A 267 -16.43 -35.06 7.37
N GLN A 268 -16.01 -34.00 8.06
CA GLN A 268 -16.69 -33.41 9.21
C GLN A 268 -16.59 -31.89 9.15
N SER A 269 -17.68 -31.20 9.46
CA SER A 269 -17.68 -29.76 9.70
C SER A 269 -17.96 -29.47 11.16
N ILE A 270 -17.20 -28.56 11.75
CA ILE A 270 -17.43 -27.99 13.07
C ILE A 270 -17.84 -26.54 12.86
N VAL A 271 -18.97 -26.14 13.44
CA VAL A 271 -19.57 -24.83 13.15
C VAL A 271 -19.92 -24.07 14.42
N THR A 272 -20.04 -22.75 14.30
CA THR A 272 -20.60 -21.91 15.37
C THR A 272 -22.12 -22.08 15.47
N ASP A 273 -22.61 -22.32 16.68
CA ASP A 273 -24.04 -22.46 16.99
C ASP A 273 -24.28 -22.13 18.49
N SER A 274 -25.53 -22.26 18.95
CA SER A 274 -25.92 -21.96 20.34
C SER A 274 -25.38 -22.94 21.41
N SER A 275 -24.68 -24.01 21.01
CA SER A 275 -24.03 -24.94 21.96
C SER A 275 -22.70 -24.39 22.50
N TRP A 276 -22.14 -23.39 21.83
CA TRP A 276 -20.92 -22.72 22.29
C TRP A 276 -21.14 -22.03 23.62
N LEU A 277 -20.12 -22.08 24.47
CA LEU A 277 -20.11 -21.42 25.76
C LEU A 277 -19.33 -20.13 25.66
N GLY A 278 -19.81 -19.06 26.31
CA GLY A 278 -19.10 -17.79 26.38
C GLY A 278 -19.13 -17.16 27.77
N ARG A 279 -18.22 -16.21 27.99
CA ARG A 279 -18.07 -15.45 29.24
C ARG A 279 -17.38 -14.10 29.00
N GLU A 280 -17.31 -13.29 30.06
CA GLU A 280 -16.41 -12.14 30.13
C GLU A 280 -15.03 -12.56 30.66
N GLY A 281 -14.01 -12.37 29.83
CA GLY A 281 -12.60 -12.64 30.09
C GLY A 281 -11.83 -11.45 30.64
N GLU A 282 -10.50 -11.53 30.55
CA GLU A 282 -9.55 -10.53 31.03
C GLU A 282 -9.57 -9.21 30.28
N HIS A 283 -10.01 -9.18 29.01
CA HIS A 283 -10.17 -7.95 28.24
C HIS A 283 -11.47 -7.22 28.63
N ARG A 284 -11.39 -6.38 29.66
CA ARG A 284 -12.57 -5.74 30.26
C ARG A 284 -13.14 -4.62 29.40
N TYR A 285 -12.29 -3.95 28.64
CA TYR A 285 -12.65 -2.86 27.75
C TYR A 285 -11.65 -2.81 26.60
N ASP A 286 -12.12 -2.51 25.40
CA ASP A 286 -11.30 -2.19 24.25
C ASP A 286 -12.03 -1.21 23.33
N SER A 287 -11.25 -0.32 22.73
CA SER A 287 -11.67 0.62 21.72
C SER A 287 -10.48 0.89 20.82
N VAL A 288 -10.71 0.90 19.51
CA VAL A 288 -9.68 1.26 18.54
C VAL A 288 -9.06 2.63 18.87
N TYR A 289 -9.86 3.57 19.39
CA TYR A 289 -9.40 4.92 19.73
C TYR A 289 -8.84 5.06 21.15
N MET A 290 -9.54 4.49 22.13
CA MET A 290 -9.25 4.82 23.54
C MET A 290 -8.20 3.92 24.18
N GLY A 291 -7.88 2.79 23.56
CA GLY A 291 -7.02 1.76 24.13
C GLY A 291 -7.80 0.63 24.80
N THR A 292 -7.10 -0.15 25.61
CA THR A 292 -7.65 -1.34 26.27
C THR A 292 -7.57 -1.27 27.80
N THR A 293 -8.45 -2.00 28.50
CA THR A 293 -8.26 -2.37 29.91
C THR A 293 -8.21 -3.88 30.04
N MET A 294 -7.10 -4.41 30.55
CA MET A 294 -6.90 -5.83 30.80
C MET A 294 -6.77 -6.12 32.30
N ASP A 295 -7.53 -7.06 32.83
CA ASP A 295 -7.48 -7.50 34.22
C ASP A 295 -6.88 -8.92 34.32
N LEU A 296 -5.59 -9.01 34.62
CA LEU A 296 -4.87 -10.30 34.67
C LEU A 296 -5.37 -11.22 35.79
N ARG A 297 -6.11 -10.71 36.77
CA ARG A 297 -6.76 -11.53 37.82
C ARG A 297 -7.90 -12.39 37.24
N ALA A 298 -8.41 -12.02 36.07
CA ALA A 298 -9.51 -12.72 35.39
C ALA A 298 -9.03 -13.79 34.41
N VAL A 299 -7.73 -13.84 34.09
CA VAL A 299 -7.12 -14.82 33.19
C VAL A 299 -7.45 -16.23 33.68
N ARG A 300 -7.73 -17.12 32.73
CA ARG A 300 -7.92 -18.56 32.97
C ARG A 300 -6.96 -19.32 32.06
N SER A 301 -6.01 -20.03 32.67
CA SER A 301 -5.06 -20.84 31.93
C SER A 301 -5.79 -21.88 31.08
N CYS A 302 -5.41 -21.98 29.81
CA CYS A 302 -5.92 -23.00 28.88
C CYS A 302 -7.45 -22.98 28.74
N TRP A 303 -8.12 -21.82 28.85
CA TRP A 303 -9.58 -21.75 28.81
C TRP A 303 -10.18 -22.36 27.53
N SER A 304 -9.45 -22.38 26.41
CA SER A 304 -9.87 -23.00 25.14
C SER A 304 -9.47 -24.48 25.00
N CYS A 305 -8.87 -25.11 26.02
CA CYS A 305 -8.41 -26.51 25.95
C CYS A 305 -9.54 -27.50 26.24
N ALA A 306 -9.47 -28.72 25.67
CA ALA A 306 -10.53 -29.72 25.84
C ALA A 306 -10.77 -30.11 27.30
N ASN A 307 -9.69 -30.22 28.08
CA ASN A 307 -9.70 -30.64 29.49
C ASN A 307 -9.89 -29.48 30.48
N PHE A 308 -10.22 -28.28 30.00
CA PHE A 308 -10.41 -27.12 30.85
C PHE A 308 -11.60 -27.30 31.81
N ILE A 309 -11.35 -27.05 33.09
CA ILE A 309 -12.36 -27.02 34.16
C ILE A 309 -12.36 -25.61 34.74
N ASP A 310 -13.51 -24.91 34.67
CA ASP A 310 -13.62 -23.58 35.26
C ASP A 310 -13.89 -23.68 36.77
N PRO A 311 -12.98 -23.20 37.63
CA PRO A 311 -13.19 -23.25 39.08
C PRO A 311 -14.35 -22.36 39.58
N TYR A 312 -14.89 -21.46 38.75
CA TYR A 312 -15.93 -20.49 39.16
C TYR A 312 -17.27 -20.66 38.42
N SER A 313 -17.36 -21.55 37.43
CA SER A 313 -18.57 -21.82 36.65
C SER A 313 -19.22 -20.56 36.02
N LEU A 314 -18.44 -19.70 35.36
CA LEU A 314 -18.91 -18.40 34.81
C LEU A 314 -19.35 -18.45 33.33
N TRP A 315 -19.47 -19.64 32.75
CA TRP A 315 -19.79 -19.82 31.33
C TRP A 315 -21.29 -19.94 31.10
N ILE A 316 -21.80 -19.25 30.09
CA ILE A 316 -23.20 -19.31 29.63
C ILE A 316 -23.25 -19.66 28.15
N ASN A 317 -24.37 -20.18 27.66
CA ASN A 317 -24.52 -20.44 26.22
C ASN A 317 -24.47 -19.14 25.41
N ALA A 318 -23.86 -19.20 24.23
CA ALA A 318 -23.87 -18.14 23.26
C ALA A 318 -25.27 -17.96 22.65
N SER A 319 -25.63 -16.72 22.35
CA SER A 319 -26.86 -16.39 21.63
C SER A 319 -26.60 -16.40 20.13
N VAL A 320 -27.56 -16.91 19.35
CA VAL A 320 -27.58 -16.69 17.90
C VAL A 320 -27.95 -15.24 17.62
N LEU A 321 -27.16 -14.56 16.81
CA LEU A 321 -27.33 -13.16 16.43
C LEU A 321 -27.63 -13.03 14.93
N PRO A 322 -28.28 -11.93 14.49
CA PRO A 322 -28.48 -11.68 13.07
C PRO A 322 -27.15 -11.50 12.33
N SER A 323 -27.14 -11.86 11.04
CA SER A 323 -26.04 -11.52 10.13
C SER A 323 -25.83 -9.99 10.08
N PRO A 324 -24.59 -9.50 10.05
CA PRO A 324 -24.32 -8.09 9.80
C PRO A 324 -24.61 -7.70 8.33
N VAL A 325 -24.59 -8.66 7.41
CA VAL A 325 -24.76 -8.43 5.97
C VAL A 325 -26.23 -8.32 5.61
N ASN A 326 -26.57 -7.31 4.79
CA ASN A 326 -27.89 -7.15 4.22
C ASN A 326 -27.99 -7.86 2.85
N PHE A 327 -28.15 -9.17 2.88
CA PHE A 327 -28.26 -9.99 1.66
C PHE A 327 -29.45 -9.59 0.77
N THR A 328 -30.53 -9.06 1.34
CA THR A 328 -31.70 -8.59 0.57
C THR A 328 -31.41 -7.34 -0.26
N ALA A 329 -30.40 -6.55 0.14
CA ALA A 329 -29.93 -5.38 -0.60
C ALA A 329 -28.72 -5.70 -1.50
N GLY A 330 -28.37 -6.98 -1.67
CA GLY A 330 -27.21 -7.40 -2.47
C GLY A 330 -25.89 -7.43 -1.72
N GLY A 331 -25.89 -7.24 -0.39
CA GLY A 331 -24.68 -7.31 0.41
C GLY A 331 -24.02 -8.69 0.36
N GLN A 332 -22.70 -8.74 0.57
CA GLN A 332 -21.87 -9.93 0.36
C GLN A 332 -21.10 -10.36 1.62
N LEU A 333 -20.91 -11.66 1.77
CA LEU A 333 -19.92 -12.24 2.68
C LEU A 333 -18.77 -12.76 1.81
N SER A 334 -17.62 -12.10 1.83
CA SER A 334 -16.50 -12.39 0.91
C SER A 334 -15.20 -12.65 1.64
N LEU A 335 -14.28 -13.38 1.01
CA LEU A 335 -12.95 -13.58 1.57
C LEU A 335 -12.23 -12.22 1.67
N GLN A 336 -11.46 -12.05 2.75
CA GLN A 336 -10.45 -10.99 2.85
C GLN A 336 -9.29 -11.34 1.93
N THR A 337 -9.30 -10.78 0.72
CA THR A 337 -8.24 -10.99 -0.29
C THR A 337 -7.04 -10.07 -0.10
N MET A 338 -7.20 -8.97 0.64
CA MET A 338 -6.07 -8.17 1.09
C MET A 338 -5.33 -8.90 2.21
N ASP A 339 -4.03 -8.71 2.27
CA ASP A 339 -3.23 -9.30 3.34
C ASP A 339 -3.65 -8.71 4.69
N PRO A 340 -3.70 -9.55 5.75
CA PRO A 340 -4.26 -9.15 7.04
C PRO A 340 -3.34 -8.15 7.76
N ILE A 341 -3.87 -7.46 8.77
CA ILE A 341 -3.00 -6.70 9.67
C ILE A 341 -2.12 -7.68 10.45
N ARG A 342 -0.81 -7.46 10.41
CA ARG A 342 0.20 -8.17 11.20
C ARG A 342 1.02 -7.21 12.03
N ILE A 343 1.73 -7.76 13.01
CA ILE A 343 2.81 -7.06 13.71
C ILE A 343 4.17 -7.42 13.12
N GLY A 344 5.11 -6.48 13.18
CA GLY A 344 6.51 -6.74 12.79
C GLY A 344 7.16 -7.87 13.61
N PRO A 345 8.07 -8.67 13.02
CA PRO A 345 8.64 -8.54 11.66
C PRO A 345 7.79 -9.10 10.54
N ASP A 346 6.76 -9.89 10.86
CA ASP A 346 5.98 -10.62 9.87
C ASP A 346 5.01 -9.74 9.05
N ALA A 347 4.90 -8.45 9.39
CA ALA A 347 4.09 -7.51 8.62
C ALA A 347 4.77 -6.99 7.35
N LEU A 348 6.10 -7.07 7.23
CA LEU A 348 6.83 -6.50 6.09
C LEU A 348 7.87 -7.47 5.53
N HIS A 349 7.61 -7.98 4.34
CA HIS A 349 8.59 -8.71 3.54
C HIS A 349 9.47 -7.74 2.75
N ILE A 350 10.68 -8.17 2.35
CA ILE A 350 11.61 -7.34 1.56
C ILE A 350 11.97 -8.10 0.29
N ALA A 351 11.53 -7.60 -0.86
CA ALA A 351 11.87 -8.17 -2.17
C ALA A 351 13.03 -7.45 -2.85
N THR A 352 13.31 -6.21 -2.48
CA THR A 352 14.39 -5.43 -3.09
C THR A 352 15.77 -5.98 -2.72
N SER A 353 16.72 -5.78 -3.62
CA SER A 353 18.13 -6.11 -3.42
C SER A 353 18.90 -5.07 -2.58
N GLY A 354 18.24 -3.95 -2.28
CA GLY A 354 18.80 -2.77 -1.62
C GLY A 354 19.14 -2.91 -0.15
N ASN A 355 19.65 -1.81 0.43
CA ASN A 355 20.14 -1.77 1.81
C ASN A 355 19.05 -2.16 2.81
N LYS A 356 19.38 -3.11 3.67
CA LYS A 356 18.56 -3.52 4.81
C LYS A 356 18.78 -2.59 6.00
N GLY A 357 18.63 -1.29 5.80
CA GLY A 357 18.99 -0.28 6.80
C GLY A 357 18.67 1.12 6.31
N ASN A 358 18.71 2.10 7.23
CA ASN A 358 18.64 3.50 6.83
C ASN A 358 19.91 3.87 6.06
N VAL A 359 19.75 4.74 5.06
CA VAL A 359 20.89 5.39 4.41
C VAL A 359 21.58 6.31 5.43
N ASP A 360 22.90 6.45 5.33
CA ASP A 360 23.66 7.40 6.16
C ASP A 360 23.03 8.81 6.11
N GLY A 361 22.94 9.46 7.26
CA GLY A 361 22.31 10.79 7.39
C GLY A 361 20.79 10.78 7.62
N VAL A 362 20.10 9.66 7.35
CA VAL A 362 18.67 9.50 7.61
C VAL A 362 18.40 9.18 9.08
N GLN A 363 17.47 9.92 9.67
CA GLN A 363 17.01 9.80 11.05
C GLN A 363 15.69 9.04 11.13
N GLY A 364 15.54 8.22 12.19
CA GLY A 364 14.35 7.41 12.44
C GLY A 364 14.69 5.93 12.64
N GLY A 365 13.66 5.10 12.81
CA GLY A 365 13.82 3.65 12.93
C GLY A 365 14.00 2.99 11.56
N SER A 366 14.76 1.91 11.46
CA SER A 366 14.88 1.22 10.16
C SER A 366 13.67 0.34 9.89
N LEU A 367 13.14 0.39 8.67
CA LEU A 367 12.10 -0.54 8.22
C LEU A 367 12.54 -2.00 8.30
N THR A 368 13.85 -2.23 8.23
CA THR A 368 14.44 -3.57 8.23
C THR A 368 14.72 -4.12 9.62
N ASP A 369 14.51 -3.33 10.67
CA ASP A 369 14.50 -3.80 12.06
C ASP A 369 13.28 -4.68 12.35
N GLY A 370 12.44 -4.96 11.33
CA GLY A 370 11.32 -5.86 11.42
C GLY A 370 10.19 -5.31 12.27
N GLY A 371 10.01 -3.99 12.33
CA GLY A 371 8.88 -3.39 13.02
C GLY A 371 8.79 -3.68 14.54
N VAL A 372 9.87 -4.13 15.18
CA VAL A 372 9.94 -4.28 16.65
C VAL A 372 10.85 -3.18 17.21
N LEU A 373 10.27 -2.15 17.79
CA LEU A 373 10.98 -0.98 18.30
C LEU A 373 11.18 -1.08 19.81
N LYS A 374 12.41 -0.77 20.25
CA LYS A 374 12.76 -0.60 21.66
C LYS A 374 13.07 0.87 21.95
N PRO A 375 12.78 1.36 23.17
CA PRO A 375 13.12 2.73 23.52
C PRO A 375 14.61 3.05 23.35
N ILE A 376 14.92 4.09 22.57
CA ILE A 376 16.29 4.60 22.41
C ILE A 376 16.70 5.43 23.63
N SER A 377 15.74 6.11 24.27
CA SER A 377 15.97 6.88 25.49
C SER A 377 14.81 6.78 26.49
N GLN A 378 15.12 7.09 27.76
CA GLN A 378 14.18 7.14 28.87
C GLN A 378 14.44 8.42 29.66
N ASP A 379 13.40 9.22 29.88
CA ASP A 379 13.37 10.28 30.88
C ASP A 379 12.70 9.70 32.13
N SER A 380 13.30 9.86 33.30
CA SER A 380 12.72 9.44 34.59
C SER A 380 12.55 10.61 35.57
N VAL A 381 13.00 11.81 35.18
CA VAL A 381 12.90 13.01 36.01
C VAL A 381 11.48 13.60 35.92
N ASN A 382 10.78 13.36 34.81
CA ASN A 382 9.49 13.97 34.48
C ASN A 382 8.38 12.93 34.23
N GLY A 383 8.43 11.79 34.92
CA GLY A 383 7.64 10.59 34.63
C GLY A 383 8.42 9.59 33.76
N GLN A 384 8.01 8.31 33.70
CA GLN A 384 8.68 7.28 32.89
C GLN A 384 8.30 7.48 31.41
N VAL A 385 8.95 8.42 30.74
CA VAL A 385 8.73 8.70 29.31
C VAL A 385 9.82 8.07 28.47
N PHE A 386 9.42 7.38 27.42
CA PHE A 386 10.27 6.63 26.51
C PHE A 386 10.17 7.23 25.10
N ASP A 387 11.31 7.44 24.44
CA ASP A 387 11.38 7.81 23.01
C ASP A 387 11.75 6.56 22.21
N LEU A 388 10.91 6.22 21.23
CA LEU A 388 11.12 5.09 20.32
C LEU A 388 11.99 5.48 19.12
N GLY A 389 12.25 6.77 18.90
CA GLY A 389 13.06 7.29 17.81
C GLY A 389 12.33 7.37 16.46
N GLN A 390 11.14 6.78 16.35
CA GLN A 390 10.32 6.70 15.14
C GLN A 390 8.84 6.90 15.51
N ASN A 391 8.10 7.66 14.72
CA ASN A 391 6.64 7.72 14.80
C ASN A 391 6.01 6.61 13.95
N PHE A 392 5.13 5.79 14.51
CA PHE A 392 4.51 4.66 13.81
C PHE A 392 3.14 4.29 14.40
N ALA A 393 2.38 3.44 13.71
CA ALA A 393 1.13 2.89 14.21
C ALA A 393 1.33 1.50 14.84
N GLY A 394 0.76 1.27 16.03
CA GLY A 394 0.89 -0.01 16.71
C GLY A 394 0.62 0.09 18.21
N TRP A 395 1.36 -0.69 19.00
CA TRP A 395 1.24 -0.70 20.47
C TRP A 395 2.51 -1.17 21.15
N CYS A 396 2.54 -1.11 22.49
CA CYS A 396 3.65 -1.62 23.28
C CYS A 396 3.23 -2.80 24.17
N LYS A 397 4.12 -3.78 24.25
CA LYS A 397 4.10 -4.90 25.17
C LYS A 397 5.02 -4.59 26.35
N LEU A 398 4.52 -4.87 27.55
CA LEU A 398 5.31 -4.87 28.78
C LEU A 398 5.61 -6.28 29.22
N SER A 399 6.87 -6.57 29.51
CA SER A 399 7.32 -7.88 30.00
C SER A 399 8.06 -7.77 31.34
N SER A 400 8.18 -8.91 32.03
CA SER A 400 8.93 -9.03 33.27
C SER A 400 8.40 -8.15 34.41
N LEU A 401 7.07 -8.02 34.49
CA LEU A 401 6.39 -7.19 35.49
C LEU A 401 6.36 -7.89 36.86
N ASN A 402 6.94 -7.23 37.86
CA ASN A 402 7.09 -7.76 39.22
C ASN A 402 6.48 -6.80 40.25
N ALA A 403 5.16 -6.63 40.22
CA ALA A 403 4.45 -5.75 41.14
C ALA A 403 3.42 -6.53 41.98
N PRO A 404 2.96 -5.96 43.12
CA PRO A 404 1.89 -6.55 43.91
C PRO A 404 0.59 -6.77 43.13
N LYS A 405 -0.24 -7.69 43.64
CA LYS A 405 -1.57 -7.94 43.10
C LYS A 405 -2.40 -6.66 43.10
N SER A 406 -3.14 -6.44 42.01
CA SER A 406 -3.97 -5.26 41.75
C SER A 406 -3.19 -3.95 41.56
N THR A 407 -1.87 -3.99 41.36
CA THR A 407 -1.16 -2.85 40.77
C THR A 407 -1.74 -2.53 39.40
N ILE A 408 -2.01 -1.26 39.16
CA ILE A 408 -2.53 -0.75 37.90
C ILE A 408 -1.39 -0.04 37.17
N ILE A 409 -1.08 -0.49 35.96
CA ILE A 409 -0.09 0.16 35.09
C ILE A 409 -0.82 0.74 33.89
N GLN A 410 -0.50 1.98 33.53
CA GLN A 410 -1.09 2.70 32.42
C GLN A 410 -0.01 3.10 31.40
N LEU A 411 -0.27 2.84 30.13
CA LEU A 411 0.55 3.24 28.99
C LEU A 411 -0.21 4.32 28.22
N ARG A 412 0.39 5.48 28.01
CA ARG A 412 -0.15 6.55 27.17
C ARG A 412 0.80 6.83 26.01
N TYR A 413 0.21 7.13 24.86
CA TYR A 413 0.93 7.24 23.60
C TYR A 413 0.80 8.65 23.02
N ALA A 414 1.87 9.17 22.39
CA ALA A 414 1.82 10.45 21.68
C ALA A 414 2.86 10.56 20.56
N GLU A 415 2.55 11.39 19.57
CA GLU A 415 3.45 11.70 18.45
C GLU A 415 4.52 12.75 18.81
N LEU A 416 4.24 13.58 19.82
CA LEU A 416 5.04 14.74 20.23
C LEU A 416 5.19 14.82 21.75
N ARG A 417 6.34 15.30 22.22
CA ARG A 417 6.56 15.71 23.62
C ARG A 417 6.42 17.23 23.75
N TYR A 418 5.97 17.72 24.90
CA TYR A 418 6.11 19.14 25.22
C TYR A 418 7.60 19.54 25.19
N SER A 419 7.93 20.62 24.48
CA SER A 419 9.30 21.17 24.43
C SER A 419 9.71 21.70 25.81
N ARG A 420 10.89 21.32 26.31
CA ARG A 420 11.52 22.05 27.42
C ARG A 420 11.72 23.52 27.01
N GLY A 421 11.10 24.45 27.71
CA GLY A 421 11.66 25.80 27.91
C GLY A 421 11.26 26.94 26.98
N GLN A 422 10.36 26.80 26.00
CA GLN A 422 9.75 28.00 25.40
C GLN A 422 8.55 28.43 26.26
N ASN A 423 8.70 29.56 26.96
CA ASN A 423 7.73 30.24 27.84
C ASN A 423 7.84 30.01 29.35
N GLY A 424 8.92 29.37 29.84
CA GLY A 424 9.20 29.31 31.28
C GLY A 424 8.18 28.53 32.12
N ILE A 425 7.37 27.69 31.48
CA ILE A 425 6.49 26.72 32.15
C ILE A 425 7.22 25.37 32.14
N ASP A 426 7.71 24.95 33.31
CA ASP A 426 8.27 23.61 33.54
C ASP A 426 7.13 22.58 33.61
N PHE A 427 6.68 22.10 32.46
CA PHE A 427 5.96 20.83 32.37
C PHE A 427 6.59 19.97 31.28
N ALA A 428 7.18 18.85 31.68
CA ALA A 428 7.62 17.80 30.79
C ALA A 428 6.57 16.68 30.79
N GLY A 429 6.05 16.37 29.61
CA GLY A 429 4.96 15.41 29.41
C GLY A 429 4.73 15.15 27.92
N LEU A 430 3.74 14.33 27.61
CA LEU A 430 3.30 14.09 26.22
C LEU A 430 2.34 15.21 25.79
N TYR A 431 2.46 15.64 24.53
CA TYR A 431 1.51 16.57 23.92
C TYR A 431 0.27 15.79 23.47
N TYR A 432 -0.91 16.13 24.04
CA TYR A 432 -2.16 15.40 23.79
C TYR A 432 -3.22 16.22 23.04
N GLU A 433 -2.97 17.51 22.78
CA GLU A 433 -3.98 18.39 22.17
C GLU A 433 -4.33 17.95 20.74
N ASN A 434 -3.36 17.37 20.00
CA ASN A 434 -3.57 16.78 18.68
C ASN A 434 -4.29 15.43 18.68
N LEU A 435 -4.64 14.89 19.86
CA LEU A 435 -5.44 13.67 20.01
C LEU A 435 -6.93 13.97 20.15
N ALA A 436 -7.40 15.20 19.87
CA ALA A 436 -8.83 15.53 19.75
C ALA A 436 -9.71 15.05 20.92
N ASN A 437 -9.19 15.11 22.16
CA ASN A 437 -9.82 14.71 23.43
C ASN A 437 -10.03 13.20 23.68
N ILE A 438 -9.34 12.29 22.97
CA ILE A 438 -9.32 10.87 23.35
C ILE A 438 -8.17 10.55 24.33
N ALA A 439 -8.40 9.56 25.21
CA ALA A 439 -7.47 9.23 26.29
C ALA A 439 -6.17 8.55 25.82
N VAL A 440 -6.23 7.82 24.69
CA VAL A 440 -5.15 7.04 24.06
C VAL A 440 -4.32 6.28 25.10
N MET A 441 -4.97 5.32 25.78
CA MET A 441 -4.42 4.71 26.98
C MET A 441 -4.73 3.23 27.11
N ASP A 442 -3.68 2.44 27.30
CA ASP A 442 -3.81 1.04 27.68
C ASP A 442 -3.60 0.89 29.18
N THR A 443 -4.44 0.09 29.83
CA THR A 443 -4.42 -0.17 31.27
C THR A 443 -4.34 -1.66 31.55
N VAL A 444 -3.42 -2.07 32.42
CA VAL A 444 -3.33 -3.44 32.92
C VAL A 444 -3.43 -3.47 34.45
N ILE A 445 -4.23 -4.41 34.96
CA ILE A 445 -4.34 -4.72 36.39
C ILE A 445 -3.66 -6.06 36.65
N LEU A 446 -2.59 -6.05 37.44
CA LEU A 446 -1.74 -7.23 37.66
C LEU A 446 -2.35 -8.23 38.65
N ASN A 447 -2.07 -9.51 38.45
CA ASN A 447 -2.48 -10.57 39.37
C ASN A 447 -1.50 -10.76 40.53
N GLY A 448 -0.27 -10.25 40.41
CA GLY A 448 0.76 -10.29 41.45
C GLY A 448 1.48 -11.62 41.54
N THR A 449 1.55 -12.37 40.44
CA THR A 449 2.25 -13.67 40.38
C THR A 449 3.75 -13.52 40.13
N GLY A 450 4.21 -12.32 39.78
CA GLY A 450 5.58 -12.07 39.32
C GLY A 450 5.79 -12.51 37.86
N ASN A 451 6.74 -11.85 37.19
CA ASN A 451 7.09 -12.04 35.79
C ASN A 451 5.88 -12.00 34.82
N GLU A 452 4.93 -11.10 35.08
CA GLU A 452 3.72 -10.94 34.25
C GLU A 452 4.03 -10.19 32.94
N THR A 453 3.21 -10.43 31.92
CA THR A 453 3.30 -9.77 30.60
C THR A 453 1.94 -9.16 30.26
N PHE A 454 1.98 -7.99 29.63
CA PHE A 454 0.82 -7.30 29.09
C PHE A 454 1.06 -6.96 27.61
N GLU A 455 0.11 -7.31 26.75
CA GLU A 455 0.05 -6.93 25.34
C GLU A 455 -1.42 -6.65 24.98
N PRO A 456 -1.74 -5.47 24.42
CA PRO A 456 -3.08 -5.19 23.92
C PRO A 456 -3.39 -6.02 22.66
N LEU A 457 -4.67 -6.35 22.43
CA LEU A 457 -5.09 -7.21 21.32
C LEU A 457 -5.98 -6.52 20.28
N PHE A 458 -6.81 -5.56 20.70
CA PHE A 458 -7.91 -5.02 19.89
C PHE A 458 -7.90 -3.49 19.78
N THR A 459 -6.71 -2.89 19.87
CA THR A 459 -6.47 -1.44 19.72
C THR A 459 -5.13 -1.20 19.04
N TYR A 460 -4.95 0.01 18.51
CA TYR A 460 -3.66 0.52 18.07
C TYR A 460 -3.60 2.04 18.26
N HIS A 461 -2.39 2.58 18.24
CA HIS A 461 -2.09 3.99 18.49
C HIS A 461 -1.03 4.48 17.50
N GLY A 462 -1.11 5.73 17.08
CA GLY A 462 -0.02 6.42 16.35
C GLY A 462 0.87 7.18 17.33
N PHE A 463 2.16 6.83 17.42
CA PHE A 463 3.06 7.44 18.41
C PHE A 463 4.54 7.27 18.10
N ARG A 464 5.33 8.15 18.72
CA ARG A 464 6.78 8.04 18.91
C ARG A 464 7.16 7.92 20.38
N TYR A 465 6.32 8.46 21.27
CA TYR A 465 6.60 8.56 22.68
C TYR A 465 5.58 7.78 23.49
N LEU A 466 6.09 7.11 24.52
CA LEU A 466 5.31 6.32 25.47
C LEU A 466 5.52 6.88 26.88
N LEU A 467 4.44 7.14 27.61
CA LEU A 467 4.45 7.44 29.04
C LEU A 467 3.89 6.25 29.80
N VAL A 468 4.66 5.73 30.75
CA VAL A 468 4.22 4.66 31.67
C VAL A 468 3.97 5.23 33.06
N ASN A 469 2.81 4.91 33.64
CA ASN A 469 2.40 5.35 34.97
C ASN A 469 1.95 4.15 35.84
N GLY A 470 2.02 4.32 37.16
CA GLY A 470 1.47 3.39 38.14
C GLY A 470 2.45 2.32 38.66
N TYR A 471 3.68 2.28 38.13
CA TYR A 471 4.75 1.39 38.63
C TYR A 471 6.15 1.91 38.25
N ASP A 472 6.91 2.40 39.24
CA ASP A 472 8.18 3.12 39.01
C ASP A 472 9.35 2.26 38.53
N ASN A 473 9.24 0.93 38.61
CA ASN A 473 10.30 -0.01 38.21
C ASN A 473 10.13 -0.53 36.76
N ILE A 474 9.78 0.36 35.83
CA ILE A 474 9.79 0.11 34.40
C ILE A 474 11.01 0.81 33.79
N ASN A 475 11.77 0.06 33.01
CA ASN A 475 12.88 0.57 32.22
C ASN A 475 12.74 0.12 30.76
N LYS A 476 13.67 0.56 29.91
CA LYS A 476 13.64 0.31 28.46
C LYS A 476 13.61 -1.19 28.11
N ASP A 477 14.20 -2.06 28.93
CA ASP A 477 14.26 -3.50 28.70
C ASP A 477 12.92 -4.21 28.97
N ASN A 478 11.99 -3.54 29.65
CA ASN A 478 10.63 -4.05 29.85
C ASN A 478 9.72 -3.84 28.63
N ILE A 479 10.12 -3.01 27.67
CA ILE A 479 9.24 -2.46 26.63
C ILE A 479 9.68 -2.97 25.26
N GLU A 480 8.73 -3.55 24.54
CA GLU A 480 8.83 -3.80 23.10
C GLU A 480 7.59 -3.20 22.45
N CYS A 481 7.75 -2.39 21.42
CA CYS A 481 6.64 -1.81 20.69
C CYS A 481 6.60 -2.36 19.27
N TYR A 482 5.44 -2.83 18.85
CA TYR A 482 5.24 -3.46 17.57
C TYR A 482 4.59 -2.48 16.62
N ASN A 483 5.23 -2.22 15.48
CA ASN A 483 4.57 -1.63 14.33
C ASN A 483 3.54 -2.63 13.80
N ALA A 484 2.31 -2.17 13.58
CA ALA A 484 1.22 -2.93 13.03
C ALA A 484 0.69 -2.25 11.77
N HIS A 485 0.53 -3.02 10.71
CA HIS A 485 -0.07 -2.61 9.45
C HIS A 485 -0.53 -3.84 8.67
N SER A 486 -1.31 -3.63 7.61
CA SER A 486 -1.65 -4.67 6.64
C SER A 486 -0.36 -5.22 6.06
N GLU A 487 -0.21 -6.54 6.09
CA GLU A 487 0.98 -7.22 5.59
C GLU A 487 1.27 -6.79 4.15
N THR A 488 2.55 -6.63 3.82
CA THR A 488 2.97 -6.26 2.47
C THR A 488 4.42 -6.65 2.22
N THR A 489 4.86 -6.40 0.99
CA THR A 489 6.25 -6.55 0.56
C THR A 489 6.79 -5.19 0.14
N LEU A 490 7.95 -4.79 0.68
CA LEU A 490 8.73 -3.67 0.17
C LEU A 490 9.32 -4.07 -1.19
N ILE A 491 8.75 -3.49 -2.25
CA ILE A 491 9.13 -3.74 -3.65
C ILE A 491 9.91 -2.58 -4.26
N GLY A 492 9.86 -1.40 -3.63
CA GLY A 492 10.61 -0.22 -4.04
C GLY A 492 11.80 0.06 -3.12
N ASN A 493 12.89 0.54 -3.71
CA ASN A 493 13.99 1.11 -2.97
C ASN A 493 14.50 2.36 -3.70
N PHE A 494 14.84 3.41 -2.95
CA PHE A 494 15.36 4.66 -3.48
C PHE A 494 16.45 5.22 -2.56
N SER A 495 17.53 5.71 -3.18
CA SER A 495 18.56 6.51 -2.51
C SER A 495 19.20 7.49 -3.49
N SER A 496 19.73 8.58 -2.96
CA SER A 496 20.32 9.66 -3.75
C SER A 496 21.46 10.34 -3.02
N SER A 497 22.18 11.22 -3.72
CA SER A 497 23.21 12.06 -3.11
C SER A 497 22.67 13.16 -2.17
N SER A 498 21.36 13.26 -1.96
CA SER A 498 20.74 14.28 -1.10
C SER A 498 20.14 13.65 0.15
N ASP A 499 20.71 13.99 1.31
CA ASP A 499 20.21 13.53 2.62
C ASP A 499 18.75 13.98 2.85
N VAL A 500 18.37 15.16 2.33
CA VAL A 500 17.00 15.67 2.44
C VAL A 500 16.02 14.79 1.65
N LEU A 501 16.36 14.42 0.41
CA LEU A 501 15.50 13.53 -0.39
C LEU A 501 15.41 12.13 0.23
N ASN A 502 16.52 11.62 0.75
CA ASN A 502 16.57 10.32 1.43
C ASN A 502 15.70 10.33 2.70
N GLN A 503 15.72 11.42 3.47
CA GLN A 503 14.85 11.58 4.65
C GLN A 503 13.37 11.71 4.27
N ILE A 504 13.04 12.40 3.16
CA ILE A 504 11.66 12.46 2.64
C ILE A 504 11.18 11.05 2.30
N GLN A 505 11.98 10.27 1.57
CA GLN A 505 11.65 8.88 1.24
C GLN A 505 11.42 8.03 2.49
N HIS A 506 12.28 8.15 3.50
CA HIS A 506 12.10 7.48 4.80
C HIS A 506 10.75 7.82 5.44
N ASN A 507 10.44 9.11 5.53
CA ASN A 507 9.21 9.59 6.17
C ASN A 507 7.96 9.14 5.41
N ILE A 508 8.02 9.10 4.07
CA ILE A 508 6.96 8.59 3.19
C ILE A 508 6.64 7.14 3.52
N LEU A 509 7.67 6.27 3.53
CA LEU A 509 7.49 4.83 3.76
C LEU A 509 6.84 4.55 5.12
N TRP A 510 7.32 5.21 6.19
CA TRP A 510 6.75 5.04 7.53
C TRP A 510 5.33 5.59 7.67
N SER A 511 5.03 6.73 7.02
CA SER A 511 3.66 7.27 6.99
C SER A 511 2.71 6.32 6.28
N GLN A 512 3.13 5.73 5.16
CA GLN A 512 2.30 4.84 4.37
C GLN A 512 1.99 3.55 5.14
N LEU A 513 3.00 2.91 5.75
CA LEU A 513 2.79 1.73 6.59
C LEU A 513 1.87 2.04 7.78
N SER A 514 2.13 3.15 8.50
CA SER A 514 1.33 3.54 9.66
C SER A 514 -0.15 3.72 9.35
N ASN A 515 -0.45 4.10 8.11
CA ASN A 515 -1.80 4.39 7.64
C ASN A 515 -2.42 3.24 6.83
N SER A 516 -1.78 2.07 6.78
CA SER A 516 -2.30 0.90 6.06
C SER A 516 -2.98 -0.08 7.01
N MET A 517 -4.07 0.34 7.67
CA MET A 517 -4.75 -0.45 8.73
C MET A 517 -6.07 -1.04 8.22
N SER A 518 -5.99 -2.05 7.34
CA SER A 518 -7.10 -2.64 6.54
C SER A 518 -7.75 -1.71 5.51
N ILE A 519 -7.58 -0.40 5.68
CA ILE A 519 -7.94 0.68 4.77
C ILE A 519 -6.82 1.75 4.81
N PRO A 520 -6.62 2.55 3.74
CA PRO A 520 -5.68 3.67 3.74
C PRO A 520 -6.25 4.80 4.60
N THR A 521 -5.87 4.86 5.88
CA THR A 521 -6.36 5.88 6.82
C THR A 521 -5.67 7.21 6.62
N ASP A 522 -6.36 8.33 6.84
CA ASP A 522 -5.75 9.67 6.89
C ASP A 522 -4.58 9.74 7.89
N CYS A 523 -4.86 9.34 9.12
CA CYS A 523 -3.90 9.35 10.22
C CYS A 523 -4.16 8.19 11.20
N PRO A 524 -3.16 7.74 11.98
CA PRO A 524 -3.30 6.57 12.84
C PRO A 524 -3.57 6.89 14.33
N GLN A 525 -3.45 8.15 14.76
CA GLN A 525 -3.40 8.49 16.19
C GLN A 525 -4.73 8.99 16.77
N ARG A 526 -5.41 9.95 16.10
CA ARG A 526 -6.57 10.66 16.67
C ARG A 526 -7.87 9.89 16.48
N ASN A 527 -8.98 10.50 16.88
CA ASN A 527 -10.34 9.98 16.79
C ASN A 527 -10.93 10.03 15.36
N GLU A 528 -10.12 9.77 14.33
CA GLU A 528 -10.49 9.83 12.93
C GLU A 528 -10.22 8.48 12.27
N ARG A 529 -9.03 8.25 11.69
CA ARG A 529 -8.60 6.94 11.14
C ARG A 529 -9.58 6.43 10.09
N ARG A 530 -9.90 7.29 9.12
CA ARG A 530 -10.90 7.07 8.08
C ARG A 530 -10.22 6.87 6.74
N GLY A 531 -10.83 6.04 5.91
CA GLY A 531 -10.44 5.87 4.52
C GLY A 531 -10.85 7.07 3.67
N TRP A 532 -10.20 8.22 3.87
CA TRP A 532 -10.45 9.43 3.08
C TRP A 532 -9.94 9.24 1.65
N LEU A 533 -10.84 9.44 0.69
CA LEU A 533 -10.56 9.15 -0.71
C LEU A 533 -9.50 10.09 -1.29
N GLY A 534 -9.51 11.38 -0.97
CA GLY A 534 -8.55 12.36 -1.50
C GLY A 534 -7.11 11.98 -1.17
N ASP A 535 -6.86 11.62 0.08
CA ASP A 535 -5.58 11.21 0.63
C ASP A 535 -5.05 9.93 -0.05
N ALA A 536 -5.91 8.90 -0.13
CA ALA A 536 -5.61 7.65 -0.81
C ALA A 536 -5.38 7.84 -2.32
N GLY A 537 -6.17 8.68 -2.97
CA GLY A 537 -6.07 8.98 -4.39
C GLY A 537 -4.80 9.77 -4.76
N LEU A 538 -4.31 10.64 -3.89
CA LEU A 538 -3.10 11.43 -4.11
C LEU A 538 -1.80 10.62 -3.85
N SER A 539 -1.86 9.60 -2.99
CA SER A 539 -0.69 8.81 -2.55
C SER A 539 -0.58 7.44 -3.22
N ILE A 540 -1.55 7.00 -4.01
CA ILE A 540 -1.54 5.65 -4.60
C ILE A 540 -0.30 5.39 -5.47
N ASP A 541 0.15 6.36 -6.26
CA ASP A 541 1.25 6.15 -7.21
C ASP A 541 2.58 5.88 -6.49
N GLU A 542 2.91 6.69 -5.48
CA GLU A 542 4.12 6.43 -4.67
C GLU A 542 4.00 5.13 -3.90
N THR A 543 2.80 4.83 -3.39
CA THR A 543 2.56 3.62 -2.61
C THR A 543 2.84 2.37 -3.44
N LEU A 544 2.37 2.32 -4.69
CA LEU A 544 2.58 1.17 -5.58
C LEU A 544 4.00 1.06 -6.14
N PHE A 545 4.79 2.15 -6.12
CA PHE A 545 6.24 2.05 -6.35
C PHE A 545 6.97 1.41 -5.16
N ASN A 546 6.49 1.65 -3.93
CA ASN A 546 7.17 1.27 -2.71
C ASN A 546 6.75 -0.11 -2.18
N PHE A 547 5.45 -0.44 -2.24
CA PHE A 547 4.85 -1.60 -1.58
C PHE A 547 3.92 -2.40 -2.49
N ASP A 548 3.90 -3.71 -2.30
CA ASP A 548 2.90 -4.58 -2.92
C ASP A 548 1.56 -4.47 -2.18
N TYR A 549 0.83 -3.38 -2.43
CA TYR A 549 -0.50 -3.10 -1.87
C TYR A 549 -1.63 -3.26 -2.88
N VAL A 550 -1.43 -4.08 -3.91
CA VAL A 550 -2.44 -4.29 -4.98
C VAL A 550 -3.77 -4.75 -4.39
N ASN A 551 -3.77 -5.83 -3.59
CA ASN A 551 -5.01 -6.37 -3.02
C ASN A 551 -5.60 -5.46 -1.92
N PHE A 552 -4.75 -4.73 -1.19
CA PHE A 552 -5.17 -3.73 -0.21
C PHE A 552 -5.99 -2.61 -0.87
N TYR A 553 -5.51 -2.04 -1.98
CA TYR A 553 -6.25 -1.03 -2.72
C TYR A 553 -7.41 -1.60 -3.54
N LEU A 554 -7.37 -2.87 -3.99
CA LEU A 554 -8.53 -3.52 -4.59
C LEU A 554 -9.68 -3.70 -3.58
N ASN A 555 -9.38 -3.99 -2.31
CA ASN A 555 -10.38 -3.98 -1.24
C ASN A 555 -10.98 -2.58 -1.07
N PHE A 556 -10.14 -1.55 -0.98
CA PHE A 556 -10.59 -0.16 -0.87
C PHE A 556 -11.45 0.28 -2.06
N LEU A 557 -11.02 -0.02 -3.28
CA LEU A 557 -11.73 0.27 -4.52
C LEU A 557 -13.07 -0.47 -4.62
N THR A 558 -13.11 -1.72 -4.16
CA THR A 558 -14.37 -2.48 -4.06
C THR A 558 -15.33 -1.81 -3.09
N MET A 559 -14.85 -1.29 -1.95
CA MET A 559 -15.71 -0.54 -1.03
C MET A 559 -16.22 0.78 -1.61
N ILE A 560 -15.43 1.51 -2.41
CA ILE A 560 -15.91 2.69 -3.15
C ILE A 560 -17.09 2.28 -4.04
N SER A 561 -16.95 1.19 -4.80
CA SER A 561 -18.02 0.66 -5.64
C SER A 561 -19.24 0.18 -4.82
N ASP A 562 -19.03 -0.51 -3.70
CA ASP A 562 -20.11 -1.04 -2.85
C ASP A 562 -20.94 0.11 -2.20
N ASN A 563 -20.32 1.28 -1.97
CA ASN A 563 -20.98 2.45 -1.39
C ASN A 563 -21.46 3.47 -2.43
N GLN A 564 -21.20 3.25 -3.74
CA GLN A 564 -21.67 4.15 -4.81
C GLN A 564 -23.20 4.15 -4.88
N LEU A 565 -23.80 5.33 -4.93
CA LEU A 565 -25.25 5.48 -5.00
C LEU A 565 -25.77 5.32 -6.45
N PRO A 566 -27.06 5.00 -6.65
CA PRO A 566 -27.64 4.81 -7.99
C PRO A 566 -27.55 6.04 -8.92
N ASP A 567 -27.33 7.23 -8.38
CA ASP A 567 -27.11 8.46 -9.16
C ASP A 567 -25.64 8.66 -9.59
N GLY A 568 -24.78 7.67 -9.33
CA GLY A 568 -23.36 7.67 -9.65
C GLY A 568 -22.47 8.34 -8.60
N SER A 569 -23.05 8.96 -7.57
CA SER A 569 -22.26 9.63 -6.53
C SER A 569 -21.49 8.64 -5.65
N VAL A 570 -20.24 9.00 -5.34
CA VAL A 570 -19.40 8.34 -4.32
C VAL A 570 -19.26 9.26 -3.10
N SER A 571 -18.82 8.73 -1.96
CA SER A 571 -18.62 9.48 -0.71
C SER A 571 -17.17 9.88 -0.48
N ASP A 572 -16.92 10.91 0.35
CA ASP A 572 -15.57 11.36 0.70
C ASP A 572 -14.75 10.32 1.48
N THR A 573 -15.41 9.41 2.20
CA THR A 573 -14.78 8.31 2.93
C THR A 573 -15.43 6.98 2.60
N VAL A 574 -14.64 5.90 2.64
CA VAL A 574 -15.15 4.53 2.75
C VAL A 574 -14.40 3.75 3.85
N PRO A 575 -15.10 3.00 4.73
CA PRO A 575 -16.55 2.97 4.93
C PRO A 575 -17.15 4.34 5.27
N PHE A 576 -18.32 4.65 4.69
CA PHE A 576 -18.88 6.01 4.76
C PHE A 576 -19.49 6.33 6.13
N THR A 577 -18.73 7.07 6.94
CA THR A 577 -19.14 7.50 8.30
C THR A 577 -18.91 8.99 8.54
N VAL A 578 -18.05 9.63 7.74
CA VAL A 578 -17.70 11.07 7.80
C VAL A 578 -17.59 11.61 6.38
N GLY A 579 -17.83 12.91 6.19
CA GLY A 579 -17.74 13.60 4.89
C GLY A 579 -19.07 13.64 4.12
N PHE A 580 -19.00 13.95 2.83
CA PHE A 580 -20.16 14.22 1.98
C PHE A 580 -20.36 13.17 0.88
N SER A 581 -21.58 13.11 0.35
CA SER A 581 -21.96 12.34 -0.84
C SER A 581 -22.97 13.20 -1.64
N PRO A 582 -22.70 13.57 -2.90
CA PRO A 582 -21.47 13.29 -3.64
C PRO A 582 -20.24 13.87 -2.94
N ALA A 583 -19.11 13.18 -3.08
CA ALA A 583 -17.81 13.59 -2.58
C ALA A 583 -17.39 14.93 -3.19
N ASP A 584 -16.47 15.63 -2.53
CA ASP A 584 -15.69 16.69 -3.19
C ASP A 584 -15.06 16.10 -4.45
N PRO A 585 -15.04 16.81 -5.60
CA PRO A 585 -14.44 16.28 -6.82
C PRO A 585 -13.00 15.77 -6.64
N ASN A 586 -12.20 16.41 -5.78
CA ASN A 586 -10.82 16.00 -5.48
C ASN A 586 -10.72 14.79 -4.53
N TRP A 587 -11.83 14.39 -3.89
CA TRP A 587 -11.93 13.14 -3.15
C TRP A 587 -12.52 12.05 -4.04
N GLY A 588 -13.66 12.28 -4.69
CA GLY A 588 -14.33 11.28 -5.52
C GLY A 588 -13.49 10.76 -6.70
N THR A 589 -12.59 11.59 -7.23
CA THR A 589 -11.57 11.21 -8.23
C THR A 589 -10.69 10.03 -7.83
N ALA A 590 -10.59 9.67 -6.55
CA ALA A 590 -9.88 8.48 -6.11
C ALA A 590 -10.43 7.20 -6.78
N TYR A 591 -11.72 7.17 -7.11
CA TYR A 591 -12.30 6.04 -7.85
C TYR A 591 -11.62 5.85 -9.22
N VAL A 592 -11.33 6.95 -9.90
CA VAL A 592 -10.65 6.97 -11.21
C VAL A 592 -9.16 6.73 -11.05
N THR A 593 -8.53 7.49 -10.15
CA THR A 593 -7.07 7.54 -9.98
C THR A 593 -6.51 6.21 -9.45
N ILE A 594 -7.15 5.60 -8.46
CA ILE A 594 -6.71 4.30 -7.91
C ILE A 594 -6.85 3.20 -8.96
N THR A 595 -7.96 3.19 -9.72
CA THR A 595 -8.18 2.24 -10.81
C THR A 595 -7.08 2.35 -11.87
N TRP A 596 -6.74 3.58 -12.27
CA TRP A 596 -5.70 3.83 -13.27
C TRP A 596 -4.32 3.34 -12.79
N TYR A 597 -3.89 3.74 -11.60
CA TYR A 597 -2.55 3.39 -11.13
C TYR A 597 -2.41 1.91 -10.77
N LEU A 598 -3.48 1.23 -10.32
CA LEU A 598 -3.45 -0.23 -10.22
C LEU A 598 -3.17 -0.87 -11.59
N TYR A 599 -3.88 -0.46 -12.65
CA TYR A 599 -3.58 -0.95 -13.99
C TYR A 599 -2.16 -0.60 -14.43
N GLU A 600 -1.72 0.65 -14.25
CA GLU A 600 -0.44 1.11 -14.76
C GLU A 600 0.75 0.35 -14.15
N HIS A 601 0.66 0.03 -12.86
CA HIS A 601 1.73 -0.65 -12.12
C HIS A 601 1.78 -2.16 -12.36
N ILE A 602 0.63 -2.83 -12.55
CA ILE A 602 0.60 -4.30 -12.69
C ILE A 602 0.15 -4.82 -14.05
N GLY A 603 -0.32 -3.96 -14.95
CA GLY A 603 -0.77 -4.31 -16.30
C GLY A 603 -2.05 -5.15 -16.36
N ASP A 604 -2.88 -5.16 -15.31
CA ASP A 604 -4.13 -5.92 -15.27
C ASP A 604 -5.31 -5.08 -15.80
N ILE A 605 -5.65 -5.28 -17.07
CA ILE A 605 -6.76 -4.57 -17.72
C ILE A 605 -8.13 -4.93 -17.12
N SER A 606 -8.27 -6.09 -16.48
CA SER A 606 -9.55 -6.53 -15.90
C SER A 606 -9.99 -5.66 -14.72
N ILE A 607 -9.04 -4.96 -14.07
CA ILE A 607 -9.34 -3.96 -13.05
C ILE A 607 -10.11 -2.79 -13.67
N ILE A 608 -9.63 -2.27 -14.81
CA ILE A 608 -10.35 -1.20 -15.52
C ILE A 608 -11.72 -1.72 -15.95
N GLU A 609 -11.81 -2.90 -16.57
CA GLU A 609 -13.08 -3.50 -17.01
C GLU A 609 -14.10 -3.59 -15.88
N LYS A 610 -13.68 -4.03 -14.68
CA LYS A 610 -14.54 -4.20 -13.51
C LYS A 610 -15.16 -2.89 -13.03
N TYR A 611 -14.39 -1.81 -12.99
CA TYR A 611 -14.82 -0.54 -12.39
C TYR A 611 -15.24 0.53 -13.42
N TYR A 612 -15.07 0.25 -14.73
CA TYR A 612 -15.32 1.20 -15.81
C TYR A 612 -16.72 1.83 -15.75
N SER A 613 -17.78 1.04 -15.55
CA SER A 613 -19.15 1.58 -15.50
C SER A 613 -19.41 2.44 -14.27
N GLY A 614 -18.80 2.12 -13.13
CA GLY A 614 -18.93 2.91 -11.91
C GLY A 614 -18.21 4.26 -12.04
N ILE A 615 -17.02 4.25 -12.64
CA ILE A 615 -16.28 5.49 -12.98
C ILE A 615 -17.08 6.34 -13.97
N GLN A 616 -17.66 5.71 -14.99
CA GLN A 616 -18.53 6.41 -15.95
C GLN A 616 -19.70 7.09 -15.23
N ALA A 617 -20.36 6.40 -14.29
CA ALA A 617 -21.45 6.96 -13.51
C ALA A 617 -21.00 8.12 -12.59
N TRP A 618 -19.79 8.06 -12.04
CA TRP A 618 -19.20 9.17 -11.29
C TRP A 618 -18.96 10.41 -12.18
N ILE A 619 -18.40 10.22 -13.38
CA ILE A 619 -18.20 11.31 -14.34
C ILE A 619 -19.55 11.90 -14.77
N ASP A 620 -20.55 11.06 -15.02
CA ASP A 620 -21.90 11.52 -15.35
C ASP A 620 -22.54 12.28 -14.17
N CYS A 621 -22.26 11.89 -12.91
CA CYS A 621 -22.65 12.64 -11.71
C CYS A 621 -22.01 14.05 -11.71
N LEU A 622 -20.71 14.17 -11.98
CA LEU A 622 -20.02 15.46 -12.11
C LEU A 622 -20.58 16.29 -13.26
N SER A 623 -20.87 15.68 -14.43
CA SER A 623 -21.52 16.34 -15.56
C SER A 623 -22.88 16.92 -15.17
N ASN A 624 -23.68 16.18 -14.39
CA ASN A 624 -24.97 16.66 -13.90
C ASN A 624 -24.85 17.83 -12.91
N GLN A 625 -23.78 17.90 -12.11
CA GLN A 625 -23.52 19.07 -11.26
C GLN A 625 -23.04 20.26 -12.09
N HIS A 626 -22.11 20.03 -13.02
CA HIS A 626 -21.61 21.04 -13.96
C HIS A 626 -22.74 21.68 -14.77
N GLN A 627 -23.69 20.91 -15.30
CA GLN A 627 -24.82 21.44 -16.08
C GLN A 627 -25.71 22.44 -15.28
N LYS A 628 -25.71 22.35 -13.95
CA LYS A 628 -26.50 23.26 -13.09
C LYS A 628 -25.80 24.59 -12.85
N THR A 629 -24.46 24.60 -12.79
CA THR A 629 -23.69 25.72 -12.25
C THR A 629 -22.60 26.27 -13.17
N GLY A 630 -22.19 25.51 -14.19
CA GLY A 630 -20.93 25.70 -14.92
C GLY A 630 -19.70 25.48 -14.04
N LEU A 631 -18.51 25.54 -14.64
CA LEU A 631 -17.23 25.38 -13.94
C LEU A 631 -16.96 26.53 -12.95
N ALA A 632 -17.43 27.74 -13.26
CA ALA A 632 -17.24 28.94 -12.42
C ALA A 632 -17.79 28.79 -10.99
N LYS A 633 -18.80 27.92 -10.81
CA LYS A 633 -19.48 27.68 -9.55
C LYS A 633 -19.57 26.18 -9.24
N MET A 634 -18.61 25.40 -9.74
CA MET A 634 -18.50 23.99 -9.41
C MET A 634 -18.40 23.83 -7.89
N TYR A 635 -19.11 22.86 -7.33
CA TYR A 635 -19.16 22.66 -5.89
C TYR A 635 -17.82 22.16 -5.33
N PHE A 636 -17.59 22.38 -4.03
CA PHE A 636 -16.44 21.91 -3.29
C PHE A 636 -16.81 21.79 -1.80
N TYR A 637 -16.03 20.99 -1.07
CA TYR A 637 -16.07 20.91 0.39
C TYR A 637 -14.71 21.19 1.01
N TRP A 638 -13.63 20.74 0.36
CA TRP A 638 -12.27 20.76 0.92
C TRP A 638 -11.31 21.62 0.10
N GLY A 639 -11.40 21.58 -1.23
CA GLY A 639 -10.52 22.34 -2.13
C GLY A 639 -9.06 21.86 -2.07
N ASP A 640 -8.12 22.79 -2.24
CA ASP A 640 -6.68 22.49 -2.09
C ASP A 640 -6.30 22.46 -0.60
N TRP A 641 -6.64 21.37 0.09
CA TRP A 641 -6.50 21.27 1.54
C TRP A 641 -5.05 21.47 2.02
N ALA A 642 -4.90 22.06 3.22
CA ALA A 642 -3.61 22.35 3.85
C ALA A 642 -2.67 23.32 3.07
N THR A 643 -3.23 24.32 2.37
CA THR A 643 -2.42 25.41 1.80
C THR A 643 -1.72 26.25 2.88
N VAL A 644 -0.62 26.90 2.49
CA VAL A 644 0.13 27.83 3.36
C VAL A 644 -0.65 29.14 3.55
N ASP A 645 -1.24 29.65 2.48
CA ASP A 645 -2.18 30.78 2.46
C ASP A 645 -3.55 30.30 1.95
N ARG A 646 -4.61 30.44 2.74
CA ARG A 646 -5.95 29.83 2.51
C ARG A 646 -6.75 30.46 1.35
N THR A 647 -6.11 30.70 0.20
CA THR A 647 -6.56 31.61 -0.86
C THR A 647 -6.87 30.92 -2.20
N ALA A 648 -6.66 29.61 -2.32
CA ALA A 648 -6.89 28.87 -3.57
C ALA A 648 -8.37 28.97 -4.03
N ASN A 649 -8.59 29.23 -5.32
CA ASN A 649 -9.94 29.25 -5.89
C ASN A 649 -10.49 27.82 -5.98
N THR A 650 -11.50 27.54 -5.18
CA THR A 650 -12.03 26.18 -5.00
C THR A 650 -12.82 25.69 -6.21
N SER A 651 -13.52 26.56 -6.94
CA SER A 651 -14.18 26.19 -8.20
C SER A 651 -13.16 25.70 -9.24
N LEU A 652 -12.00 26.35 -9.34
CA LEU A 652 -10.91 25.93 -10.22
C LEU A 652 -10.38 24.56 -9.78
N THR A 653 -10.11 24.38 -8.49
CA THR A 653 -9.62 23.10 -7.94
C THR A 653 -10.60 21.94 -8.17
N SER A 654 -11.91 22.14 -8.01
CA SER A 654 -12.92 21.14 -8.34
C SER A 654 -13.03 20.88 -9.84
N SER A 655 -12.93 21.93 -10.66
CA SER A 655 -12.93 21.81 -12.12
C SER A 655 -11.72 21.03 -12.63
N TYR A 656 -10.55 21.21 -11.99
CA TYR A 656 -9.34 20.45 -12.28
C TYR A 656 -9.56 18.94 -12.12
N ALA A 657 -10.12 18.49 -11.00
CA ALA A 657 -10.43 17.09 -10.78
C ALA A 657 -11.39 16.54 -11.85
N TYR A 658 -12.43 17.29 -12.20
CA TYR A 658 -13.38 16.87 -13.22
C TYR A 658 -12.74 16.68 -14.60
N LEU A 659 -11.93 17.65 -15.07
CA LEU A 659 -11.22 17.50 -16.35
C LEU A 659 -10.22 16.35 -16.31
N ARG A 660 -9.49 16.16 -15.20
CA ARG A 660 -8.56 15.04 -15.02
C ARG A 660 -9.27 13.68 -15.10
N ASP A 661 -10.42 13.55 -14.45
CA ASP A 661 -11.22 12.33 -14.48
C ASP A 661 -11.70 12.00 -15.90
N VAL A 662 -12.19 13.00 -16.64
CA VAL A 662 -12.61 12.83 -18.04
C VAL A 662 -11.42 12.42 -18.91
N HIS A 663 -10.25 13.07 -18.77
CA HIS A 663 -9.04 12.72 -19.52
C HIS A 663 -8.63 11.26 -19.26
N THR A 664 -8.52 10.87 -17.99
CA THR A 664 -8.12 9.51 -17.61
C THR A 664 -9.13 8.47 -18.10
N PHE A 665 -10.42 8.81 -18.11
CA PHE A 665 -11.46 7.93 -18.64
C PHE A 665 -11.39 7.76 -20.17
N ILE A 666 -10.92 8.77 -20.91
CA ILE A 666 -10.61 8.62 -22.34
C ILE A 666 -9.49 7.59 -22.52
N ASP A 667 -8.42 7.67 -21.72
CA ASP A 667 -7.32 6.70 -21.75
C ASP A 667 -7.81 5.28 -21.44
N MET A 668 -8.62 5.11 -20.39
CA MET A 668 -9.27 3.84 -20.08
C MET A 668 -10.15 3.33 -21.24
N SER A 669 -10.90 4.24 -21.89
CA SER A 669 -11.77 3.90 -23.02
C SER A 669 -10.96 3.45 -24.25
N HIS A 670 -9.78 4.03 -24.48
CA HIS A 670 -8.85 3.57 -25.50
C HIS A 670 -8.34 2.16 -25.21
N LEU A 671 -7.95 1.88 -23.96
CA LEU A 671 -7.47 0.56 -23.55
C LEU A 671 -8.53 -0.53 -23.75
N LEU A 672 -9.79 -0.22 -23.45
CA LEU A 672 -10.91 -1.16 -23.63
C LEU A 672 -11.50 -1.17 -25.05
N ASN A 673 -10.97 -0.36 -25.98
CA ASN A 673 -11.52 -0.16 -27.33
C ASN A 673 -12.99 0.31 -27.35
N HIS A 674 -13.42 1.09 -26.36
CA HIS A 674 -14.76 1.68 -26.29
C HIS A 674 -14.84 2.96 -27.15
N THR A 675 -14.80 2.81 -28.47
CA THR A 675 -14.66 3.93 -29.44
C THR A 675 -15.75 5.00 -29.33
N GLU A 676 -16.99 4.62 -29.01
CA GLU A 676 -18.09 5.59 -28.81
C GLU A 676 -17.84 6.48 -27.58
N ASN A 677 -17.36 5.89 -26.49
CA ASN A 677 -17.02 6.64 -25.28
C ASN A 677 -15.77 7.50 -25.51
N VAL A 678 -14.75 7.01 -26.23
CA VAL A 678 -13.61 7.85 -26.64
C VAL A 678 -14.13 9.11 -27.34
N GLN A 679 -14.97 8.98 -28.36
CA GLN A 679 -15.49 10.14 -29.09
C GLN A 679 -16.31 11.07 -28.18
N LYS A 680 -17.25 10.52 -27.39
CA LYS A 680 -18.12 11.27 -26.47
C LYS A 680 -17.31 12.08 -25.46
N TYR A 681 -16.38 11.42 -24.77
CA TYR A 681 -15.65 12.04 -23.67
C TYR A 681 -14.50 12.92 -24.16
N THR A 682 -13.89 12.65 -25.32
CA THR A 682 -12.98 13.61 -25.98
C THR A 682 -13.69 14.91 -26.34
N GLN A 683 -14.91 14.84 -26.90
CA GLN A 683 -15.70 16.05 -27.17
C GLN A 683 -16.02 16.80 -25.86
N LEU A 684 -16.48 16.09 -24.82
CA LEU A 684 -16.74 16.68 -23.51
C LEU A 684 -15.48 17.36 -22.94
N TYR A 685 -14.32 16.71 -23.00
CA TYR A 685 -13.06 17.27 -22.52
C TYR A 685 -12.72 18.58 -23.23
N GLN A 686 -12.86 18.63 -24.56
CA GLN A 686 -12.60 19.84 -25.35
C GLN A 686 -13.56 20.98 -24.98
N GLU A 687 -14.84 20.68 -24.75
CA GLU A 687 -15.83 21.67 -24.30
C GLU A 687 -15.46 22.21 -22.91
N LEU A 688 -15.14 21.33 -21.97
CA LEU A 688 -14.73 21.68 -20.61
C LEU A 688 -13.40 22.44 -20.57
N ALA A 689 -12.41 22.06 -21.38
CA ALA A 689 -11.10 22.74 -21.45
C ALA A 689 -11.25 24.19 -21.95
N ASN A 690 -12.10 24.39 -22.97
CA ASN A 690 -12.44 25.72 -23.45
C ASN A 690 -13.18 26.55 -22.40
N GLU A 691 -14.18 25.96 -21.71
CA GLU A 691 -14.88 26.65 -20.62
C GLU A 691 -13.92 27.01 -19.48
N PHE A 692 -13.06 26.08 -19.05
CA PHE A 692 -12.08 26.27 -17.99
C PHE A 692 -11.17 27.47 -18.31
N HIS A 693 -10.61 27.50 -19.53
CA HIS A 693 -9.79 28.63 -19.96
C HIS A 693 -10.59 29.94 -19.93
N ASN A 694 -11.78 29.97 -20.52
CA ASN A 694 -12.58 31.19 -20.62
C ASN A 694 -13.04 31.73 -19.25
N VAL A 695 -13.34 30.84 -18.30
CA VAL A 695 -13.82 31.20 -16.96
C VAL A 695 -12.69 31.65 -16.06
N PHE A 696 -11.55 30.96 -16.08
CA PHE A 696 -10.50 31.14 -15.09
C PHE A 696 -9.29 31.92 -15.59
N TYR A 697 -9.09 32.08 -16.90
CA TYR A 697 -7.96 32.87 -17.40
C TYR A 697 -8.24 34.37 -17.28
N ASN A 698 -7.36 35.07 -16.57
CA ASN A 698 -7.42 36.51 -16.40
C ASN A 698 -6.57 37.19 -17.50
N THR A 699 -7.25 37.73 -18.53
CA THR A 699 -6.61 38.41 -19.66
C THR A 699 -5.86 39.69 -19.29
N HIS A 700 -6.19 40.33 -18.16
CA HIS A 700 -5.52 41.54 -17.71
C HIS A 700 -4.19 41.22 -17.05
N LEU A 701 -4.13 40.12 -16.31
CA LEU A 701 -2.93 39.67 -15.59
C LEU A 701 -2.11 38.62 -16.36
N ASN A 702 -2.67 38.05 -17.43
CA ASN A 702 -2.11 36.92 -18.19
C ASN A 702 -1.76 35.68 -17.34
N VAL A 703 -2.64 35.36 -16.39
CA VAL A 703 -2.51 34.23 -15.45
C VAL A 703 -3.89 33.63 -15.19
N TYR A 704 -3.94 32.48 -14.52
CA TYR A 704 -5.21 31.92 -14.04
C TYR A 704 -5.61 32.53 -12.70
N VAL A 705 -6.86 33.00 -12.62
CA VAL A 705 -7.48 33.69 -11.48
C VAL A 705 -6.65 34.89 -11.01
N ASP A 706 -5.85 34.70 -9.95
CA ASP A 706 -5.03 35.70 -9.28
C ASP A 706 -3.53 35.51 -9.55
N GLY A 707 -3.15 34.45 -10.27
CA GLY A 707 -1.76 34.11 -10.53
C GLY A 707 -1.02 33.45 -9.36
N SER A 708 -1.74 33.00 -8.34
CA SER A 708 -1.17 32.14 -7.29
C SER A 708 -0.59 30.86 -7.89
N GLN A 709 0.36 30.25 -7.16
CA GLN A 709 1.04 29.04 -7.61
C GLN A 709 0.03 27.94 -7.93
N ALA A 710 -0.93 27.69 -7.02
CA ALA A 710 -1.97 26.69 -7.19
C ALA A 710 -2.75 26.83 -8.50
N MET A 711 -3.24 28.03 -8.80
CA MET A 711 -4.10 28.25 -9.97
C MET A 711 -3.35 28.02 -11.28
N ASN A 712 -2.11 28.50 -11.37
CA ASN A 712 -1.28 28.29 -12.55
C ASN A 712 -0.81 26.84 -12.68
N ILE A 713 -0.44 26.16 -11.58
CA ILE A 713 -0.02 24.75 -11.58
C ILE A 713 -1.15 23.86 -12.07
N LEU A 714 -2.34 23.95 -11.47
CA LEU A 714 -3.47 23.09 -11.82
C LEU A 714 -3.91 23.31 -13.28
N ALA A 715 -3.90 24.56 -13.76
CA ALA A 715 -4.21 24.84 -15.17
C ALA A 715 -3.14 24.27 -16.12
N LEU A 716 -1.85 24.47 -15.83
CA LEU A 716 -0.74 23.98 -16.66
C LEU A 716 -0.64 22.45 -16.67
N ALA A 717 -1.08 21.79 -15.61
CA ALA A 717 -1.08 20.34 -15.47
C ALA A 717 -2.15 19.64 -16.33
N LEU A 718 -3.20 20.35 -16.75
CA LEU A 718 -4.23 19.79 -17.64
C LEU A 718 -3.80 19.90 -19.11
N PRO A 719 -3.88 18.79 -19.88
CA PRO A 719 -3.62 18.81 -21.32
C PRO A 719 -4.53 19.79 -22.06
N ASP A 720 -3.97 20.57 -22.98
CA ASP A 720 -4.71 21.46 -23.89
C ASP A 720 -5.64 22.52 -23.26
N VAL A 721 -5.59 22.73 -21.94
CA VAL A 721 -6.35 23.78 -21.24
C VAL A 721 -5.70 25.16 -21.37
N VAL A 722 -4.37 25.22 -21.25
CA VAL A 722 -3.62 26.46 -21.47
C VAL A 722 -3.24 26.54 -22.94
N PRO A 723 -3.73 27.52 -23.72
CA PRO A 723 -3.39 27.64 -25.13
C PRO A 723 -1.88 27.71 -25.35
N VAL A 724 -1.38 27.02 -26.39
CA VAL A 724 0.06 26.93 -26.70
C VAL A 724 0.72 28.31 -26.78
N SER A 725 0.02 29.32 -27.33
CA SER A 725 0.51 30.70 -27.43
C SER A 725 0.66 31.43 -26.09
N LEU A 726 -0.04 30.98 -25.05
CA LEU A 726 -0.05 31.57 -23.71
C LEU A 726 0.75 30.76 -22.69
N ARG A 727 0.97 29.47 -22.95
CA ARG A 727 1.60 28.53 -22.01
C ARG A 727 2.93 29.03 -21.46
N THR A 728 3.83 29.54 -22.32
CA THR A 728 5.13 30.08 -21.89
C THR A 728 4.98 31.28 -20.94
N ASN A 729 4.01 32.17 -21.16
CA ASN A 729 3.81 33.34 -20.29
C ASN A 729 3.27 32.94 -18.92
N VAL A 730 2.28 32.02 -18.88
CA VAL A 730 1.72 31.49 -17.64
C VAL A 730 2.79 30.75 -16.85
N LEU A 731 3.59 29.90 -17.52
CA LEU A 731 4.72 29.20 -16.91
C LEU A 731 5.75 30.19 -16.34
N ASN A 732 6.17 31.19 -17.10
CA ASN A 732 7.11 32.20 -16.60
C ASN A 732 6.58 32.95 -15.37
N SER A 733 5.27 33.23 -15.34
CA SER A 733 4.62 33.84 -14.18
C SER A 733 4.70 32.94 -12.94
N LEU A 734 4.39 31.64 -13.10
CA LEU A 734 4.53 30.64 -12.03
C LEU A 734 5.98 30.56 -11.53
N ILE A 735 6.94 30.42 -12.44
CA ILE A 735 8.36 30.29 -12.10
C ILE A 735 8.85 31.54 -11.36
N ASN A 736 8.50 32.73 -11.83
CA ASN A 736 8.84 33.99 -11.17
C ASN A 736 8.22 34.07 -9.76
N ASN A 737 6.97 33.63 -9.59
CA ASN A 737 6.33 33.56 -8.28
C ASN A 737 7.10 32.62 -7.34
N ILE A 738 7.38 31.39 -7.77
CA ILE A 738 8.11 30.39 -6.97
C ILE A 738 9.49 30.92 -6.58
N VAL A 739 10.25 31.48 -7.53
CA VAL A 739 11.59 32.01 -7.27
C VAL A 739 11.57 33.22 -6.33
N THR A 740 10.58 34.12 -6.48
CA THR A 740 10.45 35.31 -5.63
C THR A 740 10.05 34.95 -4.21
N THR A 741 9.09 34.02 -4.07
CA THR A 741 8.61 33.52 -2.78
C THR A 741 9.67 32.62 -2.11
N GLY A 742 10.50 31.95 -2.90
CA GLY A 742 11.50 30.97 -2.46
C GLY A 742 10.92 29.63 -2.04
N HIS A 743 9.58 29.49 -2.04
CA HIS A 743 8.85 28.37 -1.45
C HIS A 743 7.58 28.04 -2.23
N PHE A 744 7.13 26.80 -2.08
CA PHE A 744 5.79 26.36 -2.50
C PHE A 744 4.73 26.84 -1.51
N THR A 745 3.55 27.26 -1.98
CA THR A 745 2.47 27.77 -1.10
C THR A 745 1.15 27.00 -1.16
N GLY A 746 1.02 26.02 -2.06
CA GLY A 746 -0.22 25.27 -2.24
C GLY A 746 -0.44 24.15 -1.22
N GLY A 747 -1.53 23.43 -1.41
CA GLY A 747 -1.97 22.30 -0.60
C GLY A 747 -1.73 20.95 -1.27
N ILE A 748 -2.46 19.93 -0.81
CA ILE A 748 -2.28 18.53 -1.20
C ILE A 748 -2.65 18.25 -2.67
N VAL A 749 -3.63 18.98 -3.22
CA VAL A 749 -4.06 18.78 -4.61
C VAL A 749 -3.03 19.39 -5.56
N THR A 750 -2.51 20.56 -5.20
CA THR A 750 -1.55 21.29 -6.02
C THR A 750 -0.14 20.69 -5.99
N VAL A 751 0.30 20.14 -4.85
CA VAL A 751 1.67 19.60 -4.75
C VAL A 751 1.88 18.39 -5.66
N ALA A 752 0.85 17.57 -5.86
CA ALA A 752 0.93 16.34 -6.64
C ALA A 752 1.42 16.58 -8.09
N PRO A 753 0.86 17.54 -8.85
CA PRO A 753 1.40 17.88 -10.17
C PRO A 753 2.62 18.80 -10.16
N LEU A 754 2.98 19.46 -9.05
CA LEU A 754 4.05 20.49 -9.02
C LEU A 754 5.39 19.98 -9.56
N TYR A 755 5.96 18.95 -8.94
CA TYR A 755 7.30 18.46 -9.27
C TYR A 755 7.38 17.80 -10.66
N PRO A 756 6.39 16.95 -11.05
CA PRO A 756 6.25 16.48 -12.42
C PRO A 756 6.19 17.64 -13.43
N LEU A 757 5.32 18.63 -13.22
CA LEU A 757 5.15 19.76 -14.12
C LEU A 757 6.46 20.54 -14.33
N LEU A 758 7.14 20.91 -13.24
CA LEU A 758 8.41 21.63 -13.33
C LEU A 758 9.48 20.81 -14.07
N SER A 759 9.50 19.49 -13.90
CA SER A 759 10.47 18.63 -14.58
C SER A 759 10.18 18.48 -16.06
N ILE A 760 8.90 18.35 -16.44
CA ILE A 760 8.45 18.27 -17.84
C ILE A 760 8.72 19.58 -18.58
N GLU A 761 8.48 20.72 -17.93
CA GLU A 761 8.61 22.06 -18.51
C GLU A 761 10.06 22.60 -18.52
N GLY A 762 11.06 21.75 -18.25
CA GLY A 762 12.48 22.13 -18.32
C GLY A 762 13.00 22.94 -17.12
N HIS A 763 12.27 22.93 -16.01
CA HIS A 763 12.61 23.59 -14.75
C HIS A 763 13.00 22.58 -13.64
N HIS A 764 13.63 21.46 -14.02
CA HIS A 764 14.00 20.38 -13.10
C HIS A 764 14.92 20.83 -11.95
N ASP A 765 15.90 21.70 -12.21
CA ASP A 765 16.75 22.28 -11.16
C ASP A 765 15.94 23.06 -10.10
N LEU A 766 14.83 23.70 -10.50
CA LEU A 766 13.95 24.40 -9.55
C LEU A 766 13.15 23.39 -8.73
N ALA A 767 12.65 22.32 -9.35
CA ALA A 767 11.97 21.23 -8.65
C ALA A 767 12.87 20.62 -7.56
N LEU A 768 14.13 20.33 -7.89
CA LEU A 768 15.14 19.83 -6.94
C LEU A 768 15.40 20.82 -5.80
N LYS A 769 15.56 22.11 -6.09
CA LYS A 769 15.78 23.14 -5.07
C LYS A 769 14.59 23.25 -4.11
N LEU A 770 13.36 23.18 -4.62
CA LEU A 770 12.16 23.20 -3.79
C LEU A 770 12.05 21.95 -2.91
N ALA A 771 12.25 20.76 -3.48
CA ALA A 771 12.19 19.49 -2.76
C ALA A 771 13.25 19.40 -1.64
N GLN A 772 14.43 19.98 -1.87
CA GLN A 772 15.55 19.97 -0.92
C GLN A 772 15.54 21.14 0.07
N SER A 773 14.55 22.04 0.00
CA SER A 773 14.45 23.15 0.93
C SER A 773 14.21 22.67 2.36
N ILE A 774 14.87 23.31 3.33
CA ILE A 774 14.75 23.02 4.77
C ILE A 774 14.07 24.15 5.57
N SER A 775 13.83 25.31 4.95
CA SER A 775 13.08 26.39 5.59
C SER A 775 11.57 26.24 5.36
N TYR A 776 10.78 26.78 6.27
CA TYR A 776 9.32 26.77 6.13
C TYR A 776 8.86 27.63 4.95
N PRO A 777 7.85 27.19 4.18
CA PRO A 777 7.24 25.85 4.14
C PRO A 777 8.03 24.89 3.21
N SER A 778 8.28 23.66 3.67
CA SER A 778 8.90 22.59 2.89
C SER A 778 8.80 21.25 3.61
N TYR A 779 9.06 20.14 2.90
CA TYR A 779 9.24 18.83 3.54
C TYR A 779 10.45 18.83 4.48
N GLY A 780 11.57 19.44 4.07
CA GLY A 780 12.77 19.53 4.89
C GLY A 780 12.55 20.25 6.22
N TYR A 781 11.66 21.25 6.25
CA TYR A 781 11.27 21.92 7.49
C TYR A 781 10.64 20.96 8.51
N MET A 782 9.89 19.95 8.08
CA MET A 782 9.26 18.98 8.99
C MET A 782 10.31 18.23 9.84
N PHE A 783 11.50 17.96 9.30
CA PHE A 783 12.58 17.26 10.01
C PHE A 783 13.82 18.13 10.31
N HIS A 784 13.76 19.42 10.00
CA HIS A 784 14.80 20.40 10.28
C HIS A 784 14.21 21.65 10.98
N ASN A 785 13.45 21.41 12.05
CA ASN A 785 12.90 22.45 12.92
C ASN A 785 13.39 22.28 14.37
N ASP A 786 13.22 23.32 15.18
CA ASP A 786 13.73 23.37 16.55
C ASP A 786 12.89 22.58 17.58
N ILE A 787 11.80 21.92 17.16
CA ILE A 787 10.85 21.27 18.07
C ILE A 787 10.98 19.75 18.02
N GLN A 788 10.84 19.15 16.84
CA GLN A 788 10.98 17.71 16.65
C GLN A 788 11.39 17.40 15.21
N ASN A 789 12.36 16.51 15.06
CA ASN A 789 12.69 15.95 13.76
C ASN A 789 11.61 14.93 13.38
N ALA A 790 10.80 15.28 12.37
CA ALA A 790 9.80 14.38 11.80
C ALA A 790 10.43 13.09 11.29
N THR A 791 9.77 11.98 11.57
CA THR A 791 10.13 10.64 11.06
C THR A 791 9.01 10.03 10.20
N THR A 792 8.00 10.86 9.92
CA THR A 792 6.78 10.63 9.14
C THR A 792 6.41 11.98 8.50
N THR A 793 5.68 11.97 7.39
CA THR A 793 5.08 13.18 6.80
C THR A 793 3.92 13.71 7.65
N TRP A 794 3.76 15.04 7.71
CA TRP A 794 2.79 15.72 8.58
C TRP A 794 1.54 16.17 7.81
N GLU A 795 0.44 16.43 8.53
CA GLU A 795 -0.80 16.94 7.94
C GLU A 795 -0.70 18.40 7.49
N LEU A 796 0.08 19.23 8.18
CA LEU A 796 0.26 20.63 7.82
C LEU A 796 1.74 20.91 7.59
N TRP A 797 2.02 21.92 6.76
CA TRP A 797 3.38 22.44 6.61
C TRP A 797 3.94 23.02 7.93
N ASN A 798 3.08 23.39 8.90
CA ASN A 798 3.43 23.89 10.23
C ASN A 798 2.55 23.33 11.37
N THR A 799 2.94 22.22 11.98
CA THR A 799 2.16 21.61 13.07
C THR A 799 2.52 22.10 14.50
N LEU A 800 3.43 23.07 14.63
CA LEU A 800 3.99 23.55 15.92
C LEU A 800 2.96 24.38 16.74
N PRO A 801 3.14 24.64 18.06
CA PRO A 801 2.07 24.62 19.10
C PRO A 801 1.02 25.76 19.05
N GLN A 802 0.91 26.44 17.91
CA GLN A 802 -0.18 27.34 17.55
C GLN A 802 -1.26 26.64 16.69
N GLY A 803 -1.04 25.40 16.26
CA GLY A 803 -1.94 24.59 15.41
C GLY A 803 -2.45 23.30 16.08
N ALA A 804 -3.11 23.43 17.22
CA ALA A 804 -3.33 22.40 18.25
C ALA A 804 -4.02 21.06 17.87
N THR A 805 -4.35 20.79 16.60
CA THR A 805 -5.14 19.62 16.19
C THR A 805 -4.59 18.79 15.02
N ALA A 806 -3.46 19.17 14.43
CA ALA A 806 -2.95 18.50 13.22
C ALA A 806 -2.10 17.25 13.53
N SER A 807 -2.22 16.24 12.66
CA SER A 807 -1.48 14.98 12.72
C SER A 807 -0.01 15.16 12.32
N LEU A 808 0.88 14.40 12.97
CA LEU A 808 2.28 14.28 12.58
C LEU A 808 2.56 13.01 11.77
N ASN A 809 1.52 12.31 11.29
CA ASN A 809 1.62 11.08 10.53
C ASN A 809 0.47 10.97 9.51
N HIS A 810 0.67 11.61 8.36
CA HIS A 810 -0.35 11.78 7.32
C HIS A 810 0.25 11.61 5.92
N HIS A 811 -0.29 10.71 5.11
CA HIS A 811 0.29 10.34 3.81
C HIS A 811 -0.16 11.22 2.62
N MET A 812 -1.03 12.21 2.82
CA MET A 812 -1.62 13.02 1.74
C MET A 812 -0.63 13.91 0.97
N PHE A 813 0.50 14.27 1.60
CA PHE A 813 1.60 14.99 0.95
C PHE A 813 2.63 14.04 0.30
N ASN A 814 2.43 12.71 0.33
CA ASN A 814 3.44 11.76 -0.14
C ASN A 814 3.58 11.69 -1.67
N SER A 815 2.71 12.33 -2.45
CA SER A 815 2.74 12.28 -3.93
C SER A 815 4.10 12.62 -4.56
N ILE A 816 4.96 13.37 -3.87
CA ILE A 816 6.37 13.59 -4.26
C ILE A 816 7.19 12.29 -4.37
N GLY A 817 6.86 11.23 -3.64
CA GLY A 817 7.55 9.95 -3.70
C GLY A 817 7.50 9.32 -5.10
N ALA A 818 6.38 9.45 -5.82
CA ALA A 818 6.27 9.01 -7.21
C ALA A 818 7.23 9.79 -8.13
N TRP A 819 7.49 11.07 -7.82
CA TRP A 819 8.45 11.88 -8.57
C TRP A 819 9.89 11.36 -8.43
N PHE A 820 10.24 10.75 -7.29
CA PHE A 820 11.55 10.12 -7.11
C PHE A 820 11.77 8.96 -8.08
N TYR A 821 10.77 8.10 -8.27
CA TYR A 821 10.86 6.99 -9.21
C TYR A 821 10.74 7.45 -10.67
N ARG A 822 9.69 8.21 -11.01
CA ARG A 822 9.38 8.57 -12.40
C ARG A 822 10.33 9.59 -13.02
N TYR A 823 10.89 10.51 -12.22
CA TYR A 823 11.68 11.61 -12.77
C TYR A 823 13.13 11.61 -12.29
N LEU A 824 13.41 11.31 -11.01
CA LEU A 824 14.80 11.24 -10.55
C LEU A 824 15.47 9.96 -11.03
N ALA A 825 14.85 8.80 -10.82
CA ALA A 825 15.32 7.54 -11.39
C ALA A 825 14.88 7.37 -12.86
N GLY A 826 13.74 7.95 -13.26
CA GLY A 826 13.27 7.89 -14.63
C GLY A 826 12.42 6.66 -14.98
N ILE A 827 11.90 5.92 -14.00
CA ILE A 827 11.19 4.65 -14.22
C ILE A 827 9.72 4.94 -14.55
N GLU A 828 9.30 4.66 -15.78
CA GLU A 828 7.92 4.72 -16.24
C GLU A 828 7.47 3.33 -16.68
N LEU A 829 6.45 2.79 -16.00
CA LEU A 829 6.02 1.40 -16.16
C LEU A 829 5.12 1.17 -17.39
N ASN A 830 4.31 2.16 -17.78
CA ASN A 830 3.41 2.11 -18.95
C ASN A 830 2.55 0.83 -19.02
N GLY A 831 1.94 0.40 -17.92
CA GLY A 831 1.15 -0.84 -17.88
C GLY A 831 1.96 -2.11 -18.15
N LEU A 832 3.29 -2.04 -17.98
CA LEU A 832 4.24 -3.12 -18.26
C LEU A 832 4.20 -3.63 -19.72
N HIS A 833 3.86 -2.76 -20.68
CA HIS A 833 3.97 -3.06 -22.12
C HIS A 833 5.37 -2.76 -22.66
N THR A 834 5.95 -1.61 -22.27
CA THR A 834 7.32 -1.20 -22.57
C THR A 834 7.77 -0.26 -21.47
N ILE A 835 8.89 -0.58 -20.82
CA ILE A 835 9.43 0.27 -19.75
C ILE A 835 10.12 1.47 -20.41
N THR A 836 9.91 2.67 -19.87
CA THR A 836 10.74 3.82 -20.23
C THR A 836 11.66 4.14 -19.05
N ILE A 837 12.95 4.27 -19.32
CA ILE A 837 13.96 4.76 -18.39
C ILE A 837 14.41 6.14 -18.87
N TYR A 838 13.87 7.20 -18.28
CA TYR A 838 14.20 8.59 -18.63
C TYR A 838 14.50 9.44 -17.39
N PRO A 839 15.68 9.28 -16.78
CA PRO A 839 16.06 10.08 -15.63
C PRO A 839 16.25 11.55 -16.06
N ARG A 840 15.61 12.45 -15.34
CA ARG A 840 15.77 13.90 -15.51
C ARG A 840 17.05 14.33 -14.83
N MET A 841 17.90 15.01 -15.59
CA MET A 841 19.21 15.43 -15.11
C MET A 841 19.21 16.89 -14.71
N SER A 842 19.88 17.19 -13.60
CA SER A 842 20.17 18.58 -13.24
C SER A 842 21.34 19.12 -14.09
N TYR A 843 21.27 20.40 -14.45
CA TYR A 843 22.42 21.11 -15.00
C TYR A 843 23.47 21.42 -13.92
N ASN A 844 23.04 21.47 -12.65
CA ASN A 844 23.90 21.71 -11.50
C ASN A 844 24.23 20.41 -10.76
N ALA A 845 25.48 19.97 -10.87
CA ALA A 845 26.00 18.79 -10.18
C ALA A 845 25.76 18.87 -8.65
N ASP A 846 25.84 20.06 -8.05
CA ASP A 846 25.73 20.20 -6.59
C ASP A 846 24.31 19.91 -6.06
N LEU A 847 23.29 19.89 -6.94
CA LEU A 847 21.92 19.57 -6.52
C LEU A 847 21.67 18.06 -6.42
N LEU A 848 22.26 17.27 -7.33
CA LEU A 848 22.06 15.83 -7.39
C LEU A 848 23.13 15.18 -8.27
N ASN A 849 23.96 14.30 -7.69
CA ASN A 849 25.08 13.67 -8.39
C ASN A 849 24.90 12.17 -8.62
N TYR A 850 24.02 11.51 -7.85
CA TYR A 850 23.62 10.14 -8.12
C TYR A 850 22.19 9.87 -7.64
N VAL A 851 21.57 8.89 -8.29
CA VAL A 851 20.33 8.24 -7.85
C VAL A 851 20.47 6.75 -8.06
N LYS A 852 19.94 5.98 -7.11
CA LYS A 852 19.73 4.53 -7.22
C LYS A 852 18.28 4.23 -6.89
N ALA A 853 17.60 3.53 -7.78
CA ALA A 853 16.27 3.04 -7.53
C ALA A 853 16.09 1.61 -8.03
N GLU A 854 15.23 0.87 -7.36
CA GLU A 854 14.78 -0.46 -7.76
C GLU A 854 13.27 -0.56 -7.53
N VAL A 855 12.56 -1.19 -8.46
CA VAL A 855 11.15 -1.53 -8.32
C VAL A 855 10.96 -2.98 -8.77
N VAL A 856 10.51 -3.85 -7.87
CA VAL A 856 10.20 -5.25 -8.15
C VAL A 856 8.76 -5.35 -8.63
N THR A 857 8.59 -5.63 -9.92
CA THR A 857 7.27 -5.77 -10.55
C THR A 857 6.86 -7.24 -10.68
N ILE A 858 5.63 -7.51 -11.10
CA ILE A 858 5.19 -8.87 -11.48
C ILE A 858 5.99 -9.47 -12.66
N LYS A 859 6.77 -8.66 -13.38
CA LYS A 859 7.68 -9.11 -14.45
C LYS A 859 9.11 -9.35 -13.96
N GLY A 860 9.45 -8.91 -12.74
CA GLY A 860 10.79 -8.93 -12.16
C GLY A 860 11.30 -7.54 -11.81
N SER A 861 12.56 -7.47 -11.37
CA SER A 861 13.20 -6.23 -10.91
C SER A 861 13.59 -5.30 -12.05
N ILE A 862 13.18 -4.03 -11.94
CA ILE A 862 13.66 -2.91 -12.74
C ILE A 862 14.61 -2.10 -11.85
N ARG A 863 15.88 -2.00 -12.23
CA ARG A 863 16.89 -1.23 -11.49
C ARG A 863 17.44 -0.10 -12.34
N VAL A 864 17.62 1.06 -11.72
CA VAL A 864 18.24 2.23 -12.34
C VAL A 864 19.24 2.84 -11.36
N GLU A 865 20.50 2.92 -11.77
CA GLU A 865 21.54 3.61 -11.04
C GLU A 865 22.28 4.56 -11.98
N TRP A 866 22.20 5.86 -11.73
CA TRP A 866 23.00 6.82 -12.47
C TRP A 866 23.90 7.63 -11.55
N SER A 867 25.07 7.98 -12.06
CA SER A 867 26.00 8.89 -11.38
C SER A 867 26.72 9.79 -12.37
N ARG A 868 26.87 11.07 -12.01
CA ARG A 868 27.60 12.05 -12.80
C ARG A 868 29.10 11.81 -12.64
N THR A 869 29.79 11.42 -13.69
CA THR A 869 31.24 11.13 -13.67
C THR A 869 32.09 12.37 -13.95
N SER A 870 31.52 13.37 -14.63
CA SER A 870 32.11 14.69 -14.86
C SER A 870 31.00 15.72 -15.12
N VAL A 871 31.35 17.00 -15.27
CA VAL A 871 30.38 18.07 -15.61
C VAL A 871 29.58 17.76 -16.89
N ASN A 872 30.13 16.93 -17.78
CA ASN A 872 29.58 16.65 -19.10
C ASN A 872 29.41 15.15 -19.39
N ALA A 873 29.45 14.28 -18.39
CA ALA A 873 29.24 12.85 -18.57
C ALA A 873 28.46 12.20 -17.42
N VAL A 874 27.58 11.27 -17.76
CA VAL A 874 26.82 10.44 -16.81
C VAL A 874 27.05 8.97 -17.11
N ASN A 875 27.23 8.19 -16.06
CA ASN A 875 27.14 6.74 -16.10
C ASN A 875 25.72 6.31 -15.68
N LEU A 876 25.11 5.37 -16.40
CA LEU A 876 23.78 4.83 -16.13
C LEU A 876 23.81 3.30 -16.24
N SER A 877 23.64 2.61 -15.13
CA SER A 877 23.45 1.17 -15.06
C SER A 877 21.97 0.85 -14.90
N ILE A 878 21.47 -0.10 -15.69
CA ILE A 878 20.08 -0.53 -15.66
C ILE A 878 19.95 -2.06 -15.65
N VAL A 879 18.90 -2.55 -15.01
CA VAL A 879 18.44 -3.95 -15.11
C VAL A 879 17.01 -3.93 -15.63
N ILE A 880 16.77 -4.62 -16.74
CA ILE A 880 15.46 -4.79 -17.35
C ILE A 880 15.05 -6.27 -17.22
N PRO A 881 13.86 -6.58 -16.66
CA PRO A 881 13.43 -7.96 -16.47
C PRO A 881 13.39 -8.78 -17.76
N THR A 882 13.55 -10.09 -17.64
CA THR A 882 13.33 -11.06 -18.73
C THR A 882 11.95 -10.83 -19.35
N ASN A 883 11.84 -11.03 -20.68
CA ASN A 883 10.60 -10.87 -21.44
C ASN A 883 10.05 -9.44 -21.53
N MET A 884 10.87 -8.43 -21.21
CA MET A 884 10.54 -7.02 -21.33
C MET A 884 11.52 -6.29 -22.24
N ASP A 885 11.05 -5.23 -22.90
CA ASP A 885 11.87 -4.26 -23.62
C ASP A 885 11.79 -2.90 -22.90
N ALA A 886 12.84 -2.08 -23.07
CA ALA A 886 12.88 -0.74 -22.51
C ALA A 886 13.38 0.33 -23.51
N ILE A 887 12.92 1.56 -23.32
CA ILE A 887 13.44 2.76 -24.00
C ILE A 887 14.22 3.58 -22.98
N VAL A 888 15.53 3.69 -23.17
CA VAL A 888 16.43 4.44 -22.29
C VAL A 888 16.71 5.80 -22.91
N THR A 889 16.40 6.89 -22.23
CA THR A 889 16.60 8.26 -22.72
C THR A 889 17.56 9.03 -21.83
N PHE A 890 18.56 9.66 -22.46
CA PHE A 890 19.58 10.46 -21.81
C PHE A 890 19.26 11.94 -21.98
N ASP A 891 19.00 12.61 -20.87
CA ASP A 891 18.79 14.06 -20.83
C ASP A 891 20.10 14.84 -20.89
N SER A 892 20.06 16.08 -21.38
CA SER A 892 21.28 16.87 -21.49
C SER A 892 21.82 17.30 -20.13
N LEU A 893 23.13 17.09 -19.90
CA LEU A 893 23.84 17.60 -18.72
C LEU A 893 24.26 19.07 -18.83
N ILE A 894 24.19 19.63 -20.05
CA ILE A 894 24.60 21.00 -20.35
C ILE A 894 23.41 21.70 -21.01
N LYS A 895 23.09 22.92 -20.56
CA LYS A 895 22.01 23.71 -21.16
C LYS A 895 22.32 23.99 -22.64
N ASN A 896 21.42 23.57 -23.54
CA ASN A 896 21.60 23.59 -24.99
C ASN A 896 22.78 22.74 -25.51
N GLY A 897 23.35 21.88 -24.67
CA GLY A 897 24.40 20.94 -25.07
C GLY A 897 23.85 19.82 -25.93
N GLN A 898 24.73 19.19 -26.69
CA GLN A 898 24.38 18.05 -27.53
C GLN A 898 25.19 16.83 -27.11
N CYS A 899 24.55 15.65 -27.15
CA CYS A 899 25.29 14.41 -26.96
C CYS A 899 26.34 14.27 -28.08
N VAL A 900 27.58 13.97 -27.71
CA VAL A 900 28.70 13.80 -28.65
C VAL A 900 29.20 12.36 -28.70
N LYS A 901 28.92 11.55 -27.67
CA LYS A 901 29.36 10.17 -27.60
C LYS A 901 28.45 9.39 -26.64
N LEU A 902 28.08 8.19 -27.04
CA LEU A 902 27.33 7.23 -26.23
C LEU A 902 28.05 5.88 -26.24
N MET A 903 28.27 5.33 -25.05
CA MET A 903 28.89 4.03 -24.84
C MET A 903 27.91 3.08 -24.16
N CYS A 904 28.02 1.79 -24.42
CA CYS A 904 27.30 0.71 -23.75
C CYS A 904 28.28 -0.45 -23.50
N ASP A 905 28.38 -0.92 -22.26
CA ASP A 905 29.27 -2.00 -21.82
C ASP A 905 30.71 -1.84 -22.34
N ASP A 906 31.28 -0.65 -22.08
CA ASP A 906 32.62 -0.20 -22.51
C ASP A 906 32.83 -0.04 -24.03
N GLU A 907 31.81 -0.29 -24.85
CA GLU A 907 31.85 -0.13 -26.30
C GLU A 907 31.23 1.20 -26.76
N ILE A 908 31.86 1.88 -27.73
CA ILE A 908 31.28 3.09 -28.34
C ILE A 908 30.20 2.66 -29.33
N ILE A 909 28.93 2.90 -28.97
CA ILE A 909 27.78 2.54 -29.81
C ILE A 909 27.35 3.69 -30.72
N TRP A 910 27.68 4.94 -30.37
CA TRP A 910 27.39 6.10 -31.22
C TRP A 910 28.33 7.28 -30.91
N MET A 911 28.71 8.06 -31.93
CA MET A 911 29.56 9.24 -31.78
C MET A 911 29.24 10.29 -32.85
N ARG A 912 29.11 11.56 -32.44
CA ARG A 912 28.85 12.68 -33.35
C ARG A 912 30.06 12.94 -34.24
N GLY A 913 29.83 13.16 -35.53
CA GLY A 913 30.83 13.33 -36.59
C GLY A 913 31.17 12.02 -37.32
N GLU A 914 30.80 10.86 -36.77
CA GLU A 914 30.94 9.57 -37.45
C GLU A 914 29.70 9.26 -38.29
N MET A 915 29.88 8.47 -39.37
CA MET A 915 28.80 8.06 -40.28
C MET A 915 27.90 9.24 -40.75
N ASN A 916 28.47 10.44 -40.97
CA ASN A 916 27.70 11.64 -41.34
C ASN A 916 26.56 11.99 -40.36
N ASP A 917 26.76 11.75 -39.06
CA ASP A 917 25.75 11.97 -38.01
C ASP A 917 24.47 11.11 -38.19
N GLU A 918 24.56 9.96 -38.88
CA GLU A 918 23.46 9.00 -38.94
C GLU A 918 23.18 8.42 -37.53
N MET A 919 21.89 8.31 -37.19
CA MET A 919 21.43 7.65 -35.96
C MET A 919 21.45 6.13 -36.13
N LYS A 920 22.66 5.57 -36.21
CA LYS A 920 22.91 4.13 -36.36
C LYS A 920 23.99 3.68 -35.39
N LEU A 921 23.91 2.42 -34.98
CA LEU A 921 24.90 1.79 -34.13
C LEU A 921 26.23 1.68 -34.88
N LEU A 922 27.32 2.11 -34.25
CA LEU A 922 28.68 1.92 -34.75
C LEU A 922 29.18 0.48 -34.55
N ARG A 923 28.59 -0.24 -33.58
CA ARG A 923 28.89 -1.63 -33.23
C ARG A 923 27.62 -2.33 -32.79
N ASP A 924 27.50 -3.61 -33.14
CA ASP A 924 26.44 -4.47 -32.63
C ASP A 924 26.73 -4.83 -31.17
N VAL A 925 25.91 -4.32 -30.26
CA VAL A 925 25.91 -4.70 -28.84
C VAL A 925 24.68 -5.53 -28.56
N ASN A 926 24.86 -6.71 -27.96
CA ASN A 926 23.74 -7.63 -27.72
C ASN A 926 22.63 -6.96 -26.89
N GLY A 927 21.39 -7.09 -27.35
CA GLY A 927 20.21 -6.49 -26.73
C GLY A 927 20.02 -4.99 -27.01
N VAL A 928 20.93 -4.31 -27.70
CA VAL A 928 20.78 -2.90 -28.13
C VAL A 928 20.24 -2.88 -29.56
N ASN A 929 19.01 -2.38 -29.73
CA ASN A 929 18.27 -2.57 -30.98
C ASN A 929 18.22 -1.33 -31.88
N ASP A 930 18.10 -0.14 -31.30
CA ASP A 930 17.86 1.08 -32.06
C ASP A 930 18.32 2.35 -31.31
N LEU A 931 18.56 3.42 -32.07
CA LEU A 931 19.00 4.74 -31.61
C LEU A 931 18.15 5.85 -32.23
N SER A 932 17.77 6.84 -31.43
CA SER A 932 17.10 8.04 -31.92
C SER A 932 17.56 9.29 -31.18
N GLU A 933 17.47 10.45 -31.84
CA GLU A 933 17.79 11.77 -31.28
C GLU A 933 16.57 12.68 -31.38
N ASN A 934 16.19 13.32 -30.28
CA ASN A 934 15.27 14.45 -30.32
C ASN A 934 16.08 15.75 -30.31
N LYS A 935 16.34 16.30 -31.49
CA LYS A 935 17.15 17.53 -31.65
C LYS A 935 16.56 18.76 -30.97
N LEU A 936 15.23 18.82 -30.79
CA LEU A 936 14.58 19.94 -30.11
C LEU A 936 14.84 19.89 -28.60
N ARG A 937 14.94 18.70 -28.02
CA ARG A 937 15.20 18.49 -26.59
C ARG A 937 16.67 18.20 -26.26
N GLY A 938 17.49 17.92 -27.28
CA GLY A 938 18.89 17.51 -27.08
C GLY A 938 19.05 16.13 -26.45
N THR A 939 18.02 15.27 -26.53
CA THR A 939 17.99 13.96 -25.88
C THR A 939 18.35 12.85 -26.86
N MET A 940 19.02 11.82 -26.35
CA MET A 940 19.32 10.59 -27.07
C MET A 940 18.53 9.45 -26.46
N SER A 941 17.94 8.58 -27.29
CA SER A 941 17.20 7.41 -26.83
C SER A 941 17.75 6.13 -27.46
N VAL A 942 17.81 5.07 -26.65
CA VAL A 942 18.25 3.72 -27.02
C VAL A 942 17.11 2.75 -26.72
N ARG A 943 16.77 1.87 -27.65
CA ARG A 943 15.88 0.73 -27.36
C ARG A 943 16.73 -0.47 -26.96
N VAL A 944 16.44 -1.04 -25.79
CA VAL A 944 17.09 -2.26 -25.29
C VAL A 944 16.09 -3.37 -25.01
N ALA A 945 16.53 -4.62 -25.14
CA ALA A 945 15.81 -5.80 -24.66
C ALA A 945 16.12 -6.08 -23.17
N SER A 946 15.54 -7.14 -22.60
CA SER A 946 15.86 -7.61 -21.25
C SER A 946 17.36 -7.79 -21.04
N GLY A 947 17.88 -7.42 -19.88
CA GLY A 947 19.33 -7.44 -19.67
C GLY A 947 19.81 -6.49 -18.58
N GLU A 948 21.08 -6.64 -18.22
CA GLU A 948 21.85 -5.62 -17.52
C GLU A 948 22.69 -4.83 -18.52
N TYR A 949 22.70 -3.50 -18.40
CA TYR A 949 23.45 -2.61 -19.29
C TYR A 949 24.10 -1.49 -18.50
N THR A 950 25.31 -1.11 -18.88
CA THR A 950 25.96 0.11 -18.39
C THR A 950 26.22 1.06 -19.54
N PHE A 951 25.66 2.27 -19.45
CA PHE A 951 25.79 3.32 -20.45
C PHE A 951 26.64 4.48 -19.95
N VAL A 952 27.45 5.06 -20.84
CA VAL A 952 28.10 6.34 -20.57
C VAL A 952 27.81 7.31 -21.70
N ALA A 953 27.10 8.39 -21.37
CA ALA A 953 26.75 9.44 -22.31
C ALA A 953 27.59 10.70 -22.03
N TYR A 954 28.03 11.37 -23.10
CA TYR A 954 28.88 12.57 -23.04
C TYR A 954 28.24 13.73 -23.81
N TRP A 955 28.31 14.93 -23.25
CA TRP A 955 27.78 16.16 -23.84
C TRP A 955 28.87 17.20 -24.10
N LYS A 956 28.60 18.12 -25.03
CA LYS A 956 29.42 19.29 -25.34
C LYS A 956 28.57 20.53 -25.57
#